data_AF-A0A411Z1D9-F1
#
_entry.id   AF-A0A411Z1D9-F1
#
_cell.length_a   1.000
_cell.length_b   1.000
_cell.length_c   1.000
_cell.angle_alpha   90.00
_cell.angle_beta   90.00
_cell.angle_gamma   90.00
#
_symmetry.space_group_name_H-M   'P 1'
#
loop_
_entity.id
_entity.type
_entity.pdbx_description
1 polymer ?
#
loop_
_entity_poly.entity_id
_entity_poly.type
_entity_poly.pdbx_seq_one_letter_code
_entity_poly.pdbx_strand_id
1 'polypeptide(L)'
;MALCLHIGLNALRSNAEGWGDLQYARCLAAALEQLGHQTRLFFRDEMPELTGQGDVVLRIIGPHLDEPVPDVPNLLWVISPPNQAYLACLARYQALFFASDMLARQCAALGLAASYLPQATDTGIFNLAARRQAPVDIEVSFVGNLALRVPRSTVREAIGLGFDVRIWGQGWDGVVPARHIGGDRLDITALAQVYARSRVVLNSHMPHMAELGFMSNRSFDAMACGAQVVSDQVQGFADPALPGLTQIGGDQALGEHLTRLLSGTQDRTAIAGPMAEHYSFAARARTLAAEAARQLALGHRASRAFAPLSAQPRRGRVLKVTVSDCPSDAEATLPPLAARLDALISSHQLEVTLVLSDPSATPDGIGVEEAMQRAATAVMRIGAVIAREASLARLTVTGPETEAGCGVIHAGMPDHRAAQRAAQDRATPQALAVLETVCARARRVLECPVGAFLAPEGAGIDPVQARIRLLNNRPLYAHSPAGFSRDRQKRHLRLWPRNSPAKLARPVGVFIHLFYAELATVFRDRMALLDLPHRLYVSTDTRAKAMTIMAQLPTAVVRVVPNRGRDVYGKLYGFADVYAEHDIVLHLHGKKSPHADGLDQWLDHCLACLLPSREEVFRIVSLFQSAPELGLVVPLTFKSVLAAAHWGDNLEIARELVARMQPPCPLPTDADLDFPVGSMFWARRVALEPLRALALTPEHFPPESGQLDATPAHAIERLFGVVCQAGGYRLLRVAPMGSTQHKAQQIVARRNEDVRQALQGGVFGP
;
A
#
# COMPACT_ATOMS: atom_id res chain seq x y z
N MET A 1 -21.96 9.08 33.88
CA MET A 1 -21.34 10.27 33.26
C MET A 1 -21.65 10.21 31.77
N ALA A 2 -22.14 11.28 31.16
CA ALA A 2 -22.33 11.32 29.71
C ALA A 2 -20.95 11.33 29.02
N LEU A 3 -20.74 10.42 28.08
CA LEU A 3 -19.49 10.32 27.31
C LEU A 3 -19.61 11.12 26.01
N CYS A 4 -18.48 11.56 25.48
CA CYS A 4 -18.35 12.02 24.10
C CYS A 4 -17.56 10.97 23.29
N LEU A 5 -18.26 10.13 22.54
CA LEU A 5 -17.64 9.06 21.75
C LEU A 5 -17.36 9.50 20.32
N HIS A 6 -16.10 9.52 19.95
CA HIS A 6 -15.64 9.78 18.58
C HIS A 6 -15.49 8.46 17.85
N ILE A 7 -16.38 8.19 16.90
CA ILE A 7 -16.43 6.92 16.17
C ILE A 7 -15.68 7.06 14.85
N GLY A 8 -14.54 6.36 14.76
CA GLY A 8 -13.64 6.40 13.60
C GLY A 8 -13.95 5.29 12.58
N LEU A 9 -13.93 5.63 11.29
CA LEU A 9 -14.21 4.73 10.19
C LEU A 9 -12.99 4.48 9.28
N ASN A 10 -12.98 3.33 8.60
CA ASN A 10 -11.93 2.94 7.65
C ASN A 10 -12.04 3.60 6.26
N ALA A 11 -13.21 4.15 5.92
CA ALA A 11 -13.46 4.81 4.65
C ALA A 11 -12.93 6.25 4.64
N LEU A 12 -12.53 6.74 3.47
CA LEU A 12 -12.25 8.18 3.28
C LEU A 12 -13.59 8.91 3.15
N ARG A 13 -13.65 10.16 3.62
CA ARG A 13 -14.86 10.99 3.46
C ARG A 13 -15.34 11.04 2.01
N SER A 14 -14.41 11.12 1.05
CA SER A 14 -14.71 11.20 -0.39
C SER A 14 -15.35 9.95 -0.99
N ASN A 15 -15.23 8.79 -0.34
CA ASN A 15 -15.77 7.52 -0.86
C ASN A 15 -16.65 6.76 0.15
N ALA A 16 -16.94 7.34 1.31
CA ALA A 16 -17.62 6.65 2.40
C ALA A 16 -19.03 6.16 2.06
N GLU A 17 -19.76 6.86 1.20
CA GLU A 17 -21.08 6.42 0.71
C GLU A 17 -20.97 5.12 -0.12
N GLY A 18 -19.78 4.72 -0.58
CA GLY A 18 -19.53 3.43 -1.22
C GLY A 18 -19.27 2.27 -0.25
N TRP A 19 -19.14 2.53 1.05
CA TRP A 19 -18.70 1.57 2.06
C TRP A 19 -19.82 1.23 3.05
N GLY A 20 -19.97 -0.06 3.38
CA GLY A 20 -20.92 -0.51 4.40
C GLY A 20 -20.59 0.02 5.81
N ASP A 21 -19.31 0.27 6.09
CA ASP A 21 -18.79 0.77 7.36
C ASP A 21 -19.48 2.07 7.82
N LEU A 22 -19.84 2.96 6.88
CA LEU A 22 -20.50 4.22 7.21
C LEU A 22 -21.87 3.98 7.85
N GLN A 23 -22.66 3.10 7.24
CA GLN A 23 -23.98 2.79 7.77
C GLN A 23 -23.88 2.03 9.10
N TYR A 24 -22.92 1.11 9.21
CA TYR A 24 -22.65 0.38 10.45
C TYR A 24 -22.27 1.33 11.61
N ALA A 25 -21.41 2.32 11.35
CA ALA A 25 -21.05 3.34 12.33
C ALA A 25 -22.22 4.26 12.71
N ARG A 26 -23.10 4.61 11.76
CA ARG A 26 -24.34 5.38 12.03
C ARG A 26 -25.30 4.61 12.95
N CYS A 27 -25.48 3.31 12.73
CA CYS A 27 -26.31 2.48 13.61
C CYS A 27 -25.74 2.39 15.04
N LEU A 28 -24.41 2.27 15.17
CA LEU A 28 -23.75 2.30 16.49
C LEU A 28 -23.89 3.67 17.17
N ALA A 29 -23.70 4.75 16.43
CA ALA A 29 -23.85 6.12 16.91
C ALA A 29 -25.25 6.34 17.49
N ALA A 30 -26.29 6.00 16.72
CA ALA A 30 -27.68 6.10 17.16
C ALA A 30 -27.97 5.28 18.43
N ALA A 31 -27.41 4.07 18.54
CA ALA A 31 -27.56 3.23 19.73
C ALA A 31 -26.87 3.83 20.97
N LEU A 32 -25.70 4.47 20.82
CA LEU A 32 -25.01 5.17 21.90
C LEU A 32 -25.75 6.45 22.33
N GLU A 33 -26.34 7.18 21.37
CA GLU A 33 -27.16 8.36 21.64
C GLU A 33 -28.43 8.03 22.42
N GLN A 34 -29.06 6.89 22.11
CA GLN A 34 -30.20 6.38 22.88
C GLN A 34 -29.83 6.04 24.34
N LEU A 35 -28.56 5.73 24.62
CA LEU A 35 -28.04 5.54 25.98
C LEU A 35 -27.69 6.87 26.69
N GLY A 36 -27.90 8.02 26.03
CA GLY A 36 -27.64 9.35 26.58
C GLY A 36 -26.19 9.82 26.39
N HIS A 37 -25.47 9.29 25.42
CA HIS A 37 -24.11 9.74 25.08
C HIS A 37 -24.10 10.65 23.86
N GLN A 38 -23.05 11.47 23.73
CA GLN A 38 -22.81 12.25 22.51
C GLN A 38 -21.90 11.46 21.58
N THR A 39 -22.17 11.52 20.27
CA THR A 39 -21.34 10.85 19.28
C THR A 39 -20.91 11.77 18.15
N ARG A 40 -19.72 11.52 17.58
CA ARG A 40 -19.21 12.21 16.39
C ARG A 40 -18.52 11.20 15.49
N LEU A 41 -18.82 11.24 14.19
CA LEU A 41 -18.15 10.41 13.19
C LEU A 41 -16.94 11.14 12.61
N PHE A 42 -15.84 10.43 12.42
CA PHE A 42 -14.68 10.93 11.68
C PHE A 42 -14.09 9.83 10.78
N PHE A 43 -13.49 10.24 9.66
CA PHE A 43 -13.10 9.31 8.60
C PHE A 43 -11.62 8.98 8.64
N ARG A 44 -11.19 8.03 7.80
CA ARG A 44 -9.77 7.68 7.67
C ARG A 44 -8.96 8.94 7.32
N ASP A 45 -7.77 9.04 7.90
CA ASP A 45 -6.84 10.16 7.79
C ASP A 45 -7.33 11.49 8.42
N GLU A 46 -8.47 11.48 9.13
CA GLU A 46 -8.96 12.61 9.92
C GLU A 46 -8.64 12.45 11.41
N MET A 47 -8.52 13.58 12.11
CA MET A 47 -8.45 13.63 13.57
C MET A 47 -9.81 14.09 14.14
N PRO A 48 -10.29 13.49 15.24
CA PRO A 48 -11.52 13.93 15.86
C PRO A 48 -11.32 15.29 16.57
N GLU A 49 -12.37 16.11 16.57
CA GLU A 49 -12.42 17.34 17.36
C GLU A 49 -12.80 17.00 18.81
N LEU A 50 -11.79 16.89 19.66
CA LEU A 50 -11.95 16.57 21.09
C LEU A 50 -12.63 17.72 21.85
N THR A 51 -13.51 17.40 22.78
CA THR A 51 -14.27 18.36 23.59
C THR A 51 -13.54 18.80 24.87
N GLY A 52 -12.54 18.03 25.30
CA GLY A 52 -11.85 18.18 26.58
C GLY A 52 -12.62 17.56 27.76
N GLN A 53 -13.80 16.97 27.54
CA GLN A 53 -14.66 16.43 28.60
C GLN A 53 -15.25 15.08 28.23
N GLY A 54 -14.72 14.03 28.85
CA GLY A 54 -15.25 12.67 28.67
C GLY A 54 -15.06 12.10 27.26
N ASP A 55 -14.09 12.61 26.51
CA ASP A 55 -13.76 12.13 25.17
C ASP A 55 -13.21 10.70 25.21
N VAL A 56 -13.76 9.84 24.36
CA VAL A 56 -13.26 8.50 24.10
C VAL A 56 -13.31 8.24 22.60
N VAL A 57 -12.26 7.67 22.06
CA VAL A 57 -12.21 7.27 20.64
C VAL A 57 -12.57 5.81 20.53
N LEU A 58 -13.50 5.50 19.62
CA LEU A 58 -13.91 4.16 19.27
C LEU A 58 -13.71 3.95 17.77
N ARG A 59 -12.75 3.12 17.37
CA ARG A 59 -12.52 2.84 15.95
C ARG A 59 -13.17 1.53 15.54
N ILE A 60 -14.00 1.59 14.50
CA ILE A 60 -14.53 0.39 13.84
C ILE A 60 -13.58 0.05 12.70
N ILE A 61 -12.94 -1.12 12.80
CA ILE A 61 -11.86 -1.50 11.90
C ILE A 61 -12.25 -2.58 10.90
N GLY A 62 -11.86 -2.29 9.65
CA GLY A 62 -11.66 -3.29 8.62
C GLY A 62 -10.18 -3.40 8.22
N PRO A 63 -9.78 -2.99 7.00
CA PRO A 63 -8.46 -3.33 6.49
C PRO A 63 -7.29 -2.47 7.02
N HIS A 64 -7.57 -1.26 7.51
CA HIS A 64 -6.58 -0.26 7.90
C HIS A 64 -6.60 -0.05 9.42
N LEU A 65 -5.41 -0.02 10.00
CA LEU A 65 -5.21 0.26 11.42
C LEU A 65 -4.63 1.67 11.58
N ASP A 66 -5.43 2.58 12.11
CA ASP A 66 -4.97 3.93 12.43
C ASP A 66 -4.14 3.95 13.71
N GLU A 67 -3.39 5.03 13.90
CA GLU A 67 -2.84 5.36 15.21
C GLU A 67 -3.95 5.70 16.22
N PRO A 68 -3.79 5.29 17.49
CA PRO A 68 -4.58 5.84 18.57
C PRO A 68 -4.48 7.37 18.62
N VAL A 69 -5.60 8.03 18.88
CA VAL A 69 -5.61 9.48 19.12
C VAL A 69 -4.98 9.72 20.49
N PRO A 70 -3.92 10.54 20.58
CA PRO A 70 -3.21 10.74 21.84
C PRO A 70 -4.08 11.41 22.90
N ASP A 71 -3.70 11.24 24.17
CA ASP A 71 -4.26 11.91 25.35
C ASP A 71 -5.73 11.58 25.68
N VAL A 72 -6.36 10.68 24.93
CA VAL A 72 -7.70 10.12 25.17
C VAL A 72 -7.67 8.57 25.20
N PRO A 73 -8.63 7.89 25.83
CA PRO A 73 -8.79 6.45 25.69
C PRO A 73 -9.16 6.06 24.26
N ASN A 74 -8.56 5.00 23.76
CA ASN A 74 -8.85 4.45 22.44
C ASN A 74 -9.32 3.00 22.57
N LEU A 75 -10.54 2.75 22.09
CA LEU A 75 -11.13 1.44 21.95
C LEU A 75 -11.10 1.02 20.48
N LEU A 76 -10.86 -0.26 20.24
CA LEU A 76 -10.83 -0.83 18.91
C LEU A 76 -11.90 -1.91 18.76
N TRP A 77 -12.77 -1.80 17.76
CA TRP A 77 -13.70 -2.86 17.38
C TRP A 77 -13.40 -3.37 15.97
N VAL A 78 -12.73 -4.52 15.91
CA VAL A 78 -12.30 -5.19 14.69
C VAL A 78 -13.44 -6.07 14.20
N ILE A 79 -14.16 -5.62 13.17
CA ILE A 79 -15.36 -6.30 12.63
C ILE A 79 -15.07 -7.08 11.33
N SER A 80 -13.88 -6.89 10.75
CA SER A 80 -13.37 -7.70 9.65
C SER A 80 -11.85 -7.85 9.80
N PRO A 81 -11.22 -8.81 9.09
CA PRO A 81 -9.80 -9.09 9.21
C PRO A 81 -8.94 -7.84 9.18
N PRO A 82 -8.16 -7.58 10.24
CA PRO A 82 -7.09 -6.62 10.15
C PRO A 82 -6.09 -7.22 9.17
N ASN A 83 -5.79 -6.53 8.07
CA ASN A 83 -4.88 -7.11 7.10
C ASN A 83 -3.44 -7.01 7.61
N GLN A 84 -3.06 -8.06 8.34
CA GLN A 84 -1.80 -8.21 9.06
C GLN A 84 -1.49 -6.97 9.91
N ALA A 85 -2.06 -6.91 11.12
CA ALA A 85 -1.71 -5.89 12.09
C ALA A 85 -0.54 -6.38 12.95
N TYR A 86 0.44 -5.51 13.20
CA TYR A 86 1.47 -5.81 14.18
C TYR A 86 0.89 -5.75 15.59
N LEU A 87 1.28 -6.71 16.43
CA LEU A 87 0.82 -6.80 17.82
C LEU A 87 1.12 -5.52 18.60
N ALA A 88 2.30 -4.92 18.38
CA ALA A 88 2.68 -3.68 19.03
C ALA A 88 1.79 -2.48 18.65
N CYS A 89 1.28 -2.44 17.41
CA CYS A 89 0.33 -1.41 17.02
C CYS A 89 -0.99 -1.53 17.81
N LEU A 90 -1.46 -2.76 18.03
CA LEU A 90 -2.68 -3.07 18.79
C LEU A 90 -2.51 -2.83 20.28
N ALA A 91 -1.33 -3.11 20.84
CA ALA A 91 -1.02 -2.90 22.26
C ALA A 91 -1.15 -1.43 22.72
N ARG A 92 -1.22 -0.48 21.79
CA ARG A 92 -1.40 0.95 22.10
C ARG A 92 -2.84 1.36 22.32
N TYR A 93 -3.79 0.50 21.96
CA TYR A 93 -5.21 0.68 22.26
C TYR A 93 -5.49 0.19 23.69
N GLN A 94 -6.41 0.86 24.38
CA GLN A 94 -6.73 0.58 25.77
C GLN A 94 -7.70 -0.60 25.93
N ALA A 95 -8.50 -0.88 24.91
CA ALA A 95 -9.32 -2.09 24.83
C ALA A 95 -9.52 -2.52 23.37
N LEU A 96 -9.47 -3.82 23.14
CA LEU A 96 -9.64 -4.45 21.84
C LEU A 96 -10.87 -5.37 21.87
N PHE A 97 -11.72 -5.23 20.86
CA PHE A 97 -12.89 -6.04 20.64
C PHE A 97 -12.78 -6.68 19.27
N PHE A 98 -12.90 -8.00 19.18
CA PHE A 98 -12.85 -8.71 17.89
C PHE A 98 -14.17 -9.41 17.62
N ALA A 99 -14.67 -9.30 16.39
CA ALA A 99 -15.77 -10.12 15.89
C ALA A 99 -15.35 -11.56 15.56
N SER A 100 -14.08 -11.90 15.78
CA SER A 100 -13.53 -13.26 15.77
C SER A 100 -13.12 -13.65 17.19
N ASP A 101 -13.80 -14.63 17.78
CA ASP A 101 -13.47 -15.15 19.11
C ASP A 101 -12.08 -15.81 19.12
N MET A 102 -11.71 -16.46 18.01
CA MET A 102 -10.37 -17.03 17.84
C MET A 102 -9.29 -15.96 17.98
N LEU A 103 -9.41 -14.83 17.26
CA LEU A 103 -8.43 -13.74 17.34
C LEU A 103 -8.48 -13.01 18.69
N ALA A 104 -9.66 -12.86 19.29
CA ALA A 104 -9.78 -12.31 20.64
C ALA A 104 -8.97 -13.13 21.64
N ARG A 105 -9.14 -14.46 21.63
CA ARG A 105 -8.41 -15.38 22.51
C ARG A 105 -6.91 -15.38 22.23
N GLN A 106 -6.50 -15.35 20.97
CA GLN A 106 -5.08 -15.25 20.60
C GLN A 106 -4.45 -13.95 21.13
N CYS A 107 -5.11 -12.81 20.94
CA CYS A 107 -4.62 -11.52 21.44
C CYS A 107 -4.59 -11.47 22.97
N ALA A 108 -5.61 -12.01 23.63
CA ALA A 108 -5.67 -12.08 25.10
C ALA A 108 -4.56 -12.97 25.67
N ALA A 109 -4.27 -14.11 25.03
CA ALA A 109 -3.15 -14.99 25.42
C ALA A 109 -1.78 -14.30 25.29
N LEU A 110 -1.66 -13.27 24.44
CA LEU A 110 -0.48 -12.42 24.29
C LEU A 110 -0.46 -11.24 25.26
N GLY A 111 -1.40 -11.17 26.22
CA GLY A 111 -1.48 -10.13 27.23
C GLY A 111 -2.16 -8.83 26.79
N LEU A 112 -2.77 -8.80 25.60
CA LEU A 112 -3.55 -7.66 25.15
C LEU A 112 -4.92 -7.63 25.83
N ALA A 113 -5.46 -6.44 26.08
CA ALA A 113 -6.81 -6.24 26.63
C ALA A 113 -7.89 -6.54 25.56
N ALA A 114 -7.94 -7.79 25.11
CA ALA A 114 -8.75 -8.26 24.00
C ALA A 114 -9.94 -9.10 24.47
N SER A 115 -11.10 -8.86 23.86
CA SER A 115 -12.34 -9.60 24.13
C SER A 115 -13.14 -9.86 22.86
N TYR A 116 -13.95 -10.92 22.89
CA TYR A 116 -14.86 -11.23 21.80
C TYR A 116 -16.08 -10.31 21.85
N LEU A 117 -16.40 -9.70 20.71
CA LEU A 117 -17.59 -8.88 20.51
C LEU A 117 -18.10 -9.07 19.08
N PRO A 118 -19.13 -9.91 18.86
CA PRO A 118 -19.65 -10.19 17.53
C PRO A 118 -20.19 -8.92 16.87
N GLN A 119 -20.30 -8.94 15.54
CA GLN A 119 -20.97 -7.87 14.80
C GLN A 119 -22.43 -7.68 15.25
N ALA A 120 -23.06 -6.60 14.78
CA ALA A 120 -24.38 -6.19 15.20
C ALA A 120 -25.31 -5.82 14.04
N THR A 121 -26.60 -6.04 14.29
CA THR A 121 -27.70 -5.65 13.42
C THR A 121 -28.51 -4.51 14.03
N ASP A 122 -29.03 -3.63 13.18
CA ASP A 122 -29.99 -2.61 13.56
C ASP A 122 -31.40 -3.20 13.48
N THR A 123 -31.95 -3.63 14.61
CA THR A 123 -33.28 -4.26 14.65
C THR A 123 -34.43 -3.29 14.43
N GLY A 124 -34.18 -1.97 14.39
CA GLY A 124 -35.16 -0.99 13.91
C GLY A 124 -35.32 -1.02 12.39
N ILE A 125 -34.26 -1.39 11.66
CA ILE A 125 -34.25 -1.46 10.20
C ILE A 125 -34.44 -2.91 9.71
N PHE A 126 -33.63 -3.83 10.23
CA PHE A 126 -33.66 -5.25 9.92
C PHE A 126 -34.57 -5.97 10.92
N ASN A 127 -35.80 -6.22 10.50
CA ASN A 127 -36.79 -6.93 11.30
C ASN A 127 -37.83 -7.60 10.39
N LEU A 128 -38.69 -8.42 10.99
CA LEU A 128 -39.77 -9.11 10.28
C LEU A 128 -40.72 -8.16 9.54
N ALA A 129 -40.92 -6.94 10.05
CA ALA A 129 -41.81 -5.94 9.47
C ALA A 129 -41.17 -5.18 8.29
N ALA A 130 -39.86 -5.34 8.04
CA ALA A 130 -39.18 -4.67 6.94
C ALA A 130 -39.77 -5.02 5.56
N ARG A 131 -40.33 -6.23 5.40
CA ARG A 131 -41.07 -6.63 4.18
C ARG A 131 -42.41 -5.90 3.99
N ARG A 132 -42.86 -5.12 4.99
CA ARG A 132 -44.19 -4.49 5.01
C ARG A 132 -45.27 -5.54 4.78
N GLN A 133 -46.03 -5.42 3.69
CA GLN A 133 -47.08 -6.37 3.30
C GLN A 133 -46.63 -7.39 2.25
N ALA A 134 -45.37 -7.33 1.77
CA ALA A 134 -44.91 -8.28 0.76
C ALA A 134 -44.79 -9.71 1.33
N PRO A 135 -45.13 -10.72 0.51
CA PRO A 135 -44.94 -12.13 0.88
C PRO A 135 -43.45 -12.47 0.99
N VAL A 136 -43.15 -13.60 1.64
CA VAL A 136 -41.81 -14.20 1.59
C VAL A 136 -41.72 -15.00 0.29
N ASP A 137 -41.30 -14.33 -0.77
CA ASP A 137 -41.38 -14.81 -2.16
C ASP A 137 -40.01 -14.98 -2.84
N ILE A 138 -38.92 -14.68 -2.14
CA ILE A 138 -37.57 -14.93 -2.64
C ILE A 138 -37.09 -16.25 -2.01
N GLU A 139 -36.92 -17.29 -2.82
CA GLU A 139 -36.45 -18.59 -2.32
C GLU A 139 -35.04 -18.47 -1.74
N VAL A 140 -34.10 -18.02 -2.57
CA VAL A 140 -32.70 -17.84 -2.19
C VAL A 140 -32.23 -16.47 -2.64
N SER A 141 -31.57 -15.71 -1.77
CA SER A 141 -30.93 -14.45 -2.14
C SER A 141 -29.45 -14.40 -1.79
N PHE A 142 -28.71 -13.60 -2.54
CA PHE A 142 -27.33 -13.23 -2.24
C PHE A 142 -27.12 -11.75 -2.50
N VAL A 143 -26.44 -11.05 -1.58
CA VAL A 143 -26.07 -9.64 -1.76
C VAL A 143 -24.55 -9.51 -1.58
N GLY A 144 -23.85 -9.22 -2.67
CA GLY A 144 -22.39 -9.05 -2.69
C GLY A 144 -21.79 -9.07 -4.09
N ASN A 145 -20.62 -8.45 -4.22
CA ASN A 145 -19.89 -8.37 -5.49
C ASN A 145 -19.13 -9.67 -5.80
N LEU A 146 -18.95 -9.95 -7.10
CA LEU A 146 -18.03 -10.94 -7.62
C LEU A 146 -16.72 -10.28 -8.02
N ALA A 147 -15.58 -10.87 -7.64
CA ALA A 147 -14.26 -10.42 -8.05
C ALA A 147 -13.28 -11.61 -8.10
N LEU A 148 -12.14 -11.48 -8.81
CA LEU A 148 -11.15 -12.57 -8.91
C LEU A 148 -10.68 -13.09 -7.53
N ARG A 149 -10.55 -12.18 -6.55
CA ARG A 149 -10.16 -12.51 -5.16
C ARG A 149 -11.29 -13.14 -4.32
N VAL A 150 -12.52 -13.21 -4.83
CA VAL A 150 -13.70 -13.76 -4.15
C VAL A 150 -14.56 -14.48 -5.18
N PRO A 151 -14.28 -15.77 -5.45
CA PRO A 151 -14.95 -16.50 -6.53
C PRO A 151 -16.42 -16.84 -6.23
N ARG A 152 -16.89 -16.63 -5.00
CA ARG A 152 -18.27 -16.87 -4.53
C ARG A 152 -18.77 -18.27 -4.91
N SER A 153 -17.95 -19.29 -4.63
CA SER A 153 -18.19 -20.69 -5.02
C SER A 153 -19.58 -21.19 -4.63
N THR A 154 -19.99 -20.98 -3.38
CA THR A 154 -21.30 -21.41 -2.86
C THR A 154 -22.48 -20.85 -3.65
N VAL A 155 -22.39 -19.59 -4.11
CA VAL A 155 -23.46 -18.95 -4.91
C VAL A 155 -23.53 -19.58 -6.30
N ARG A 156 -22.37 -19.79 -6.93
CA ARG A 156 -22.27 -20.40 -8.26
C ARG A 156 -22.69 -21.87 -8.25
N GLU A 157 -22.34 -22.59 -7.19
CA GLU A 157 -22.74 -23.97 -6.96
C GLU A 157 -24.25 -24.10 -6.81
N ALA A 158 -24.89 -23.28 -5.97
CA ALA A 158 -26.35 -23.26 -5.82
C ALA A 158 -27.07 -23.03 -7.17
N ILE A 159 -26.58 -22.10 -8.00
CA ILE A 159 -27.14 -21.87 -9.34
C ILE A 159 -26.89 -23.08 -10.26
N GLY A 160 -25.70 -23.69 -10.19
CA GLY A 160 -25.37 -24.89 -10.94
C GLY A 160 -26.22 -26.11 -10.58
N LEU A 161 -26.69 -26.18 -9.34
CA LEU A 161 -27.62 -27.19 -8.84
C LEU A 161 -29.10 -26.89 -9.20
N GLY A 162 -29.38 -25.75 -9.84
CA GLY A 162 -30.70 -25.39 -10.35
C GLY A 162 -31.57 -24.55 -9.39
N PHE A 163 -31.03 -24.07 -8.27
CA PHE A 163 -31.78 -23.19 -7.35
C PHE A 163 -31.98 -21.79 -7.95
N ASP A 164 -33.14 -21.18 -7.69
CA ASP A 164 -33.41 -19.80 -8.08
C ASP A 164 -32.79 -18.81 -7.08
N VAL A 165 -31.51 -18.49 -7.32
CA VAL A 165 -30.77 -17.51 -6.51
C VAL A 165 -30.92 -16.11 -7.10
N ARG A 166 -31.47 -15.17 -6.33
CA ARG A 166 -31.54 -13.76 -6.72
C ARG A 166 -30.40 -12.95 -6.14
N ILE A 167 -29.64 -12.27 -7.01
CA ILE A 167 -28.35 -11.66 -6.70
C ILE A 167 -28.42 -10.14 -6.80
N TRP A 168 -27.86 -9.44 -5.82
CA TRP A 168 -27.55 -8.02 -5.91
C TRP A 168 -26.05 -7.76 -5.71
N GLY A 169 -25.40 -7.14 -6.69
CA GLY A 169 -23.97 -6.83 -6.63
C GLY A 169 -23.33 -6.70 -8.02
N GLN A 170 -22.14 -6.13 -8.06
CA GLN A 170 -21.39 -5.92 -9.29
C GLN A 170 -20.58 -7.16 -9.70
N GLY A 171 -20.29 -7.29 -10.99
CA GLY A 171 -19.38 -8.29 -11.55
C GLY A 171 -20.03 -9.63 -11.93
N TRP A 172 -21.35 -9.76 -11.81
CA TRP A 172 -22.08 -10.99 -12.12
C TRP A 172 -22.50 -11.12 -13.59
N ASP A 173 -22.54 -10.01 -14.33
CA ASP A 173 -22.90 -9.99 -15.76
C ASP A 173 -22.01 -10.91 -16.58
N GLY A 174 -22.64 -11.80 -17.36
CA GLY A 174 -21.95 -12.78 -18.19
C GLY A 174 -21.32 -13.95 -17.40
N VAL A 175 -21.39 -13.94 -16.06
CA VAL A 175 -20.93 -15.06 -15.21
C VAL A 175 -22.08 -15.98 -14.82
N VAL A 176 -23.28 -15.42 -14.61
CA VAL A 176 -24.51 -16.17 -14.31
C VAL A 176 -25.62 -15.79 -15.29
N PRO A 177 -26.65 -16.63 -15.49
CA PRO A 177 -27.80 -16.27 -16.33
C PRO A 177 -28.49 -15.00 -15.82
N ALA A 178 -28.86 -14.10 -16.72
CA ALA A 178 -29.40 -12.76 -16.40
C ALA A 178 -30.64 -12.79 -15.48
N ARG A 179 -31.45 -13.85 -15.50
CA ARG A 179 -32.61 -14.03 -14.61
C ARG A 179 -32.26 -14.01 -13.12
N HIS A 180 -31.02 -14.39 -12.76
CA HIS A 180 -30.54 -14.40 -11.38
C HIS A 180 -30.11 -12.99 -10.91
N ILE A 181 -29.93 -12.02 -11.82
CA ILE A 181 -29.43 -10.69 -11.48
C ILE A 181 -30.62 -9.79 -11.11
N GLY A 182 -30.66 -9.36 -9.85
CA GLY A 182 -31.67 -8.46 -9.29
C GLY A 182 -31.28 -6.97 -9.30
N GLY A 183 -30.00 -6.66 -9.49
CA GLY A 183 -29.46 -5.29 -9.60
C GLY A 183 -28.03 -5.14 -9.04
N ASP A 184 -27.46 -3.95 -9.14
CA ASP A 184 -26.05 -3.73 -8.79
C ASP A 184 -25.81 -3.35 -7.33
N ARG A 185 -26.78 -2.69 -6.70
CA ARG A 185 -26.66 -2.13 -5.34
C ARG A 185 -28.02 -1.98 -4.67
N LEU A 186 -28.04 -2.15 -3.35
CA LEU A 186 -29.19 -1.89 -2.49
C LEU A 186 -28.78 -0.86 -1.43
N ASP A 187 -29.67 0.09 -1.13
CA ASP A 187 -29.58 0.85 0.12
C ASP A 187 -30.01 -0.02 1.30
N ILE A 188 -29.81 0.47 2.53
CA ILE A 188 -30.07 -0.34 3.74
C ILE A 188 -31.55 -0.74 3.88
N THR A 189 -32.50 0.11 3.46
CA THR A 189 -33.93 -0.20 3.58
C THR A 189 -34.36 -1.23 2.53
N ALA A 190 -33.88 -1.10 1.31
CA ALA A 190 -34.09 -2.09 0.25
C ALA A 190 -33.43 -3.43 0.59
N LEU A 191 -32.25 -3.40 1.22
CA LEU A 191 -31.57 -4.59 1.72
C LEU A 191 -32.41 -5.32 2.78
N ALA A 192 -32.92 -4.60 3.77
CA ALA A 192 -33.80 -5.17 4.79
C ALA A 192 -35.08 -5.78 4.20
N GLN A 193 -35.67 -5.12 3.19
CA GLN A 193 -36.81 -5.67 2.44
C GLN A 193 -36.48 -6.97 1.73
N VAL A 194 -35.33 -7.04 1.04
CA VAL A 194 -34.89 -8.27 0.36
C VAL A 194 -34.70 -9.40 1.37
N TYR A 195 -34.00 -9.15 2.48
CA TYR A 195 -33.80 -10.17 3.52
C TYR A 195 -35.11 -10.61 4.17
N ALA A 196 -36.02 -9.70 4.48
CA ALA A 196 -37.32 -10.03 5.07
C ALA A 196 -38.26 -10.78 4.11
N ARG A 197 -38.03 -10.68 2.79
CA ARG A 197 -38.73 -11.47 1.76
C ARG A 197 -38.03 -12.78 1.41
N SER A 198 -36.80 -12.98 1.88
CA SER A 198 -36.00 -14.18 1.59
C SER A 198 -36.33 -15.32 2.53
N ARG A 199 -36.45 -16.54 2.00
CA ARG A 199 -36.49 -17.78 2.79
C ARG A 199 -35.10 -18.18 3.22
N VAL A 200 -34.14 -18.17 2.29
CA VAL A 200 -32.72 -18.44 2.53
C VAL A 200 -31.88 -17.29 2.00
N VAL A 201 -30.90 -16.85 2.78
CA VAL A 201 -29.85 -15.93 2.37
C VAL A 201 -28.53 -16.69 2.33
N LEU A 202 -27.89 -16.71 1.17
CA LEU A 202 -26.52 -17.23 1.06
C LEU A 202 -25.55 -16.22 1.67
N ASN A 203 -24.62 -16.71 2.46
CA ASN A 203 -23.50 -15.97 2.98
C ASN A 203 -22.20 -16.57 2.43
N SER A 204 -21.39 -15.71 1.82
CA SER A 204 -20.08 -16.08 1.29
C SER A 204 -19.10 -15.01 1.72
N HIS A 205 -17.96 -15.44 2.25
CA HIS A 205 -16.94 -14.55 2.78
C HIS A 205 -15.84 -14.23 1.76
N MET A 206 -15.01 -13.24 2.08
CA MET A 206 -13.63 -13.24 1.61
C MET A 206 -12.92 -14.45 2.23
N PRO A 207 -12.07 -15.21 1.50
CA PRO A 207 -11.39 -16.38 2.07
C PRO A 207 -10.75 -16.11 3.44
N HIS A 208 -9.95 -15.05 3.55
CA HIS A 208 -9.32 -14.66 4.82
C HIS A 208 -10.30 -14.26 5.94
N MET A 209 -11.52 -13.80 5.64
CA MET A 209 -12.53 -13.58 6.68
C MET A 209 -12.94 -14.89 7.33
N ALA A 210 -13.22 -15.91 6.51
CA ALA A 210 -13.60 -17.23 6.98
C ALA A 210 -12.45 -17.90 7.74
N GLU A 211 -11.22 -17.84 7.20
CA GLU A 211 -10.00 -18.38 7.83
C GLU A 211 -9.69 -17.73 9.19
N LEU A 212 -9.92 -16.42 9.32
CA LEU A 212 -9.66 -15.69 10.56
C LEU A 212 -10.86 -15.66 11.52
N GLY A 213 -11.94 -16.39 11.22
CA GLY A 213 -13.07 -16.55 12.14
C GLY A 213 -14.05 -15.38 12.19
N PHE A 214 -14.12 -14.56 11.15
CA PHE A 214 -15.05 -13.43 11.06
C PHE A 214 -16.34 -13.81 10.32
N MET A 215 -17.42 -14.00 11.08
CA MET A 215 -18.76 -14.07 10.50
C MET A 215 -19.19 -12.69 9.97
N SER A 216 -19.58 -12.61 8.70
CA SER A 216 -20.02 -11.41 8.01
C SER A 216 -21.33 -10.87 8.61
N ASN A 217 -21.47 -9.53 8.64
CA ASN A 217 -22.69 -8.88 9.12
C ASN A 217 -23.99 -9.36 8.44
N ARG A 218 -23.88 -9.81 7.18
CA ARG A 218 -24.98 -10.36 6.39
C ARG A 218 -25.79 -11.40 7.16
N SER A 219 -25.12 -12.25 7.92
CA SER A 219 -25.78 -13.30 8.70
C SER A 219 -26.72 -12.71 9.76
N PHE A 220 -26.25 -11.70 10.48
CA PHE A 220 -27.02 -11.05 11.56
C PHE A 220 -28.19 -10.23 11.00
N ASP A 221 -27.95 -9.45 9.94
CA ASP A 221 -29.01 -8.66 9.27
C ASP A 221 -30.11 -9.56 8.68
N ALA A 222 -29.72 -10.66 8.03
CA ALA A 222 -30.65 -11.61 7.43
C ALA A 222 -31.49 -12.37 8.48
N MET A 223 -30.84 -12.85 9.55
CA MET A 223 -31.54 -13.51 10.64
C MET A 223 -32.46 -12.55 11.40
N ALA A 224 -32.10 -11.27 11.54
CA ALA A 224 -32.98 -10.27 12.16
C ALA A 224 -34.26 -10.06 11.34
N CYS A 225 -34.17 -10.22 10.02
CA CYS A 225 -35.31 -10.23 9.11
C CYS A 225 -36.06 -11.58 9.07
N GLY A 226 -35.62 -12.57 9.86
CA GLY A 226 -36.22 -13.90 9.99
C GLY A 226 -35.85 -14.88 8.88
N ALA A 227 -34.82 -14.60 8.08
CA ALA A 227 -34.37 -15.51 7.03
C ALA A 227 -33.39 -16.57 7.59
N GLN A 228 -33.43 -17.77 7.03
CA GLN A 228 -32.37 -18.77 7.24
C GLN A 228 -31.11 -18.33 6.49
N VAL A 229 -29.94 -18.60 7.05
CA VAL A 229 -28.64 -18.25 6.47
C VAL A 229 -27.85 -19.52 6.21
N VAL A 230 -27.40 -19.67 4.97
CA VAL A 230 -26.46 -20.73 4.59
C VAL A 230 -25.12 -20.09 4.27
N SER A 231 -24.13 -20.32 5.13
CA SER A 231 -22.79 -19.74 5.05
C SER A 231 -21.76 -20.78 4.61
N ASP A 232 -20.71 -20.35 3.93
CA ASP A 232 -19.44 -21.07 3.91
C ASP A 232 -18.90 -21.26 5.35
N GLN A 233 -18.12 -22.33 5.55
CA GLN A 233 -17.51 -22.64 6.83
C GLN A 233 -16.57 -21.53 7.30
N VAL A 234 -16.81 -21.01 8.51
CA VAL A 234 -15.96 -20.01 9.17
C VAL A 234 -15.18 -20.70 10.29
N GLN A 235 -13.85 -20.53 10.28
CA GLN A 235 -12.95 -21.18 11.22
C GLN A 235 -13.18 -20.70 12.65
N GLY A 236 -13.36 -21.63 13.59
CA GLY A 236 -13.53 -21.30 15.00
C GLY A 236 -14.84 -20.58 15.35
N PHE A 237 -15.75 -20.37 14.38
CA PHE A 237 -17.04 -19.75 14.63
C PHE A 237 -18.13 -20.79 14.89
N ALA A 238 -18.62 -20.83 16.12
CA ALA A 238 -19.76 -21.62 16.53
C ALA A 238 -20.55 -20.84 17.57
N ASP A 239 -21.79 -20.50 17.26
CA ASP A 239 -22.65 -19.74 18.16
C ASP A 239 -24.04 -20.39 18.24
N PRO A 240 -24.36 -21.10 19.35
CA PRO A 240 -25.63 -21.79 19.48
C PRO A 240 -26.83 -20.84 19.60
N ALA A 241 -26.61 -19.54 19.86
CA ALA A 241 -27.67 -18.54 19.91
C ALA A 241 -28.06 -17.99 18.51
N LEU A 242 -27.50 -18.56 17.43
CA LEU A 242 -27.85 -18.26 16.04
C LEU A 242 -28.60 -19.44 15.38
N PRO A 243 -29.87 -19.72 15.75
CA PRO A 243 -30.59 -20.92 15.31
C PRO A 243 -30.91 -20.94 13.80
N GLY A 244 -30.84 -19.80 13.13
CA GLY A 244 -31.06 -19.67 11.69
C GLY A 244 -29.79 -19.80 10.84
N LEU A 245 -28.63 -20.09 11.43
CA LEU A 245 -27.35 -20.19 10.71
C LEU A 245 -26.96 -21.64 10.48
N THR A 246 -26.78 -22.01 9.21
CA THR A 246 -26.15 -23.28 8.80
C THR A 246 -24.82 -22.98 8.10
N GLN A 247 -23.73 -23.59 8.55
CA GLN A 247 -22.42 -23.52 7.88
C GLN A 247 -22.18 -24.79 7.07
N ILE A 248 -21.70 -24.63 5.84
CA ILE A 248 -21.43 -25.72 4.90
C ILE A 248 -19.94 -25.77 4.60
N GLY A 249 -19.32 -26.93 4.86
CA GLY A 249 -17.93 -27.25 4.51
C GLY A 249 -17.81 -27.86 3.11
N GLY A 250 -16.57 -27.99 2.60
CA GLY A 250 -16.29 -28.44 1.23
C GLY A 250 -16.80 -29.85 0.89
N ASP A 251 -16.95 -30.73 1.90
CA ASP A 251 -17.41 -32.11 1.72
C ASP A 251 -18.94 -32.28 1.89
N GLN A 252 -19.67 -31.19 2.19
CA GLN A 252 -21.11 -31.25 2.47
C GLN A 252 -21.94 -30.89 1.24
N ALA A 253 -23.04 -31.61 1.02
CA ALA A 253 -23.93 -31.40 -0.12
C ALA A 253 -24.81 -30.17 0.07
N LEU A 254 -24.37 -29.01 -0.43
CA LEU A 254 -25.11 -27.74 -0.42
C LEU A 254 -26.58 -27.90 -0.86
N GLY A 255 -26.81 -28.69 -1.91
CA GLY A 255 -28.14 -28.93 -2.47
C GLY A 255 -29.12 -29.61 -1.50
N GLU A 256 -28.67 -30.56 -0.69
CA GLU A 256 -29.53 -31.24 0.29
C GLU A 256 -29.97 -30.28 1.40
N HIS A 257 -29.05 -29.42 1.86
CA HIS A 257 -29.34 -28.41 2.86
C HIS A 257 -30.32 -27.36 2.34
N LEU A 258 -30.08 -26.83 1.13
CA LEU A 258 -30.99 -25.86 0.51
C LEU A 258 -32.39 -26.47 0.29
N THR A 259 -32.47 -27.70 -0.24
CA THR A 259 -33.74 -28.40 -0.44
C THR A 259 -34.50 -28.54 0.87
N ARG A 260 -33.84 -28.98 1.95
CA ARG A 260 -34.45 -29.15 3.27
C ARG A 260 -34.98 -27.83 3.83
N LEU A 261 -34.21 -26.75 3.71
CA LEU A 261 -34.60 -25.42 4.19
C LEU A 261 -35.75 -24.82 3.37
N LEU A 262 -35.80 -25.10 2.06
CA LEU A 262 -36.86 -24.65 1.16
C LEU A 262 -38.12 -25.54 1.21
N SER A 263 -38.04 -26.79 1.66
CA SER A 263 -39.23 -27.62 1.88
C SER A 263 -39.83 -27.44 3.28
N GLY A 264 -39.03 -27.03 4.26
CA GLY A 264 -39.44 -26.89 5.65
C GLY A 264 -40.23 -25.62 5.98
N THR A 265 -41.03 -25.69 7.05
CA THR A 265 -41.63 -24.52 7.71
C THR A 265 -40.57 -23.77 8.53
N GLN A 266 -40.47 -22.45 8.35
CA GLN A 266 -39.51 -21.62 9.06
C GLN A 266 -40.19 -20.84 10.19
N ASP A 267 -39.76 -21.05 11.43
CA ASP A 267 -40.12 -20.16 12.54
C ASP A 267 -39.26 -18.90 12.48
N ARG A 268 -39.70 -17.94 11.67
CA ARG A 268 -38.99 -16.67 11.46
C ARG A 268 -38.87 -15.84 12.74
N THR A 269 -39.81 -15.99 13.67
CA THR A 269 -39.79 -15.29 14.96
C THR A 269 -38.71 -15.87 15.86
N ALA A 270 -38.58 -17.20 15.92
CA ALA A 270 -37.49 -17.85 16.65
C ALA A 270 -36.10 -17.51 16.08
N ILE A 271 -35.99 -17.29 14.76
CA ILE A 271 -34.74 -16.85 14.12
C ILE A 271 -34.42 -15.39 14.49
N ALA A 272 -35.40 -14.49 14.40
CA ALA A 272 -35.19 -13.06 14.63
C ALA A 272 -35.06 -12.67 16.11
N GLY A 273 -35.69 -13.42 17.02
CA GLY A 273 -35.74 -13.12 18.45
C GLY A 273 -34.35 -12.89 19.09
N PRO A 274 -33.41 -13.84 18.97
CA PRO A 274 -32.06 -13.69 19.54
C PRO A 274 -31.30 -12.48 18.98
N MET A 275 -31.59 -12.03 17.75
CA MET A 275 -30.89 -10.89 17.15
C MET A 275 -31.15 -9.60 17.91
N ALA A 276 -32.40 -9.35 18.31
CA ALA A 276 -32.76 -8.16 19.08
C ALA A 276 -32.15 -8.17 20.47
N GLU A 277 -32.15 -9.34 21.12
CA GLU A 277 -31.69 -9.51 22.50
C GLU A 277 -30.16 -9.46 22.63
N HIS A 278 -29.45 -10.18 21.74
CA HIS A 278 -28.02 -10.46 21.92
C HIS A 278 -27.12 -9.88 20.84
N TYR A 279 -27.65 -9.53 19.65
CA TYR A 279 -26.86 -9.07 18.50
C TYR A 279 -27.25 -7.69 17.99
N SER A 280 -28.02 -6.92 18.76
CA SER A 280 -28.40 -5.56 18.39
C SER A 280 -27.27 -4.57 18.64
N PHE A 281 -27.25 -3.47 17.89
CA PHE A 281 -26.37 -2.33 18.19
C PHE A 281 -26.59 -1.79 19.60
N ALA A 282 -27.83 -1.83 20.12
CA ALA A 282 -28.11 -1.43 21.50
C ALA A 282 -27.34 -2.30 22.52
N ALA A 283 -27.24 -3.61 22.30
CA ALA A 283 -26.45 -4.50 23.15
C ALA A 283 -24.95 -4.17 23.08
N ARG A 284 -24.41 -3.96 21.87
CA ARG A 284 -23.00 -3.61 21.69
C ARG A 284 -22.65 -2.24 22.24
N ALA A 285 -23.53 -1.26 22.05
CA ALA A 285 -23.39 0.09 22.58
C ALA A 285 -23.26 0.09 24.10
N ARG A 286 -24.05 -0.73 24.81
CA ARG A 286 -23.91 -0.88 26.29
C ARG A 286 -22.54 -1.40 26.69
N THR A 287 -22.03 -2.45 26.03
CA THR A 287 -20.70 -3.01 26.30
C THR A 287 -19.60 -1.99 26.03
N LEU A 288 -19.65 -1.34 24.86
CA LEU A 288 -18.64 -0.37 24.42
C LEU A 288 -18.64 0.90 25.30
N ALA A 289 -19.82 1.40 25.68
CA ALA A 289 -19.96 2.56 26.56
C ALA A 289 -19.49 2.27 27.99
N ALA A 290 -19.79 1.07 28.53
CA ALA A 290 -19.31 0.65 29.84
C ALA A 290 -17.77 0.59 29.87
N GLU A 291 -17.17 0.02 28.84
CA GLU A 291 -15.71 -0.03 28.71
C GLU A 291 -15.09 1.36 28.52
N ALA A 292 -15.71 2.21 27.69
CA ALA A 292 -15.27 3.59 27.49
C ALA A 292 -15.26 4.37 28.82
N ALA A 293 -16.33 4.25 29.62
CA ALA A 293 -16.40 4.87 30.95
C ALA A 293 -15.32 4.32 31.89
N ARG A 294 -15.06 3.00 31.86
CA ARG A 294 -14.01 2.36 32.66
C ARG A 294 -12.62 2.90 32.33
N GLN A 295 -12.26 2.97 31.05
CA GLN A 295 -10.95 3.46 30.62
C GLN A 295 -10.78 4.96 30.89
N LEU A 296 -11.85 5.73 30.78
CA LEU A 296 -11.85 7.13 31.16
C LEU A 296 -11.53 7.30 32.66
N ALA A 297 -12.21 6.52 33.52
CA ALA A 297 -12.03 6.53 34.97
C ALA A 297 -10.64 6.05 35.42
N LEU A 298 -10.04 5.09 34.72
CA LEU A 298 -8.67 4.63 34.99
C LEU A 298 -7.59 5.63 34.58
N GLY A 299 -7.93 6.68 33.83
CA GLY A 299 -6.93 7.63 33.33
C GLY A 299 -5.99 7.04 32.28
N HIS A 300 -6.28 5.86 31.74
CA HIS A 300 -5.49 5.25 30.67
C HIS A 300 -5.68 6.02 29.37
N ARG A 301 -4.58 6.49 28.78
CA ARG A 301 -4.57 7.32 27.56
C ARG A 301 -3.47 6.81 26.63
N ALA A 302 -3.70 6.94 25.33
CA ALA A 302 -2.65 6.70 24.36
C ALA A 302 -1.56 7.77 24.48
N SER A 303 -0.29 7.37 24.51
CA SER A 303 0.84 8.29 24.58
C SER A 303 1.14 8.90 23.21
N ARG A 304 1.61 10.15 23.21
CA ARG A 304 2.24 10.76 22.04
C ARG A 304 3.62 10.15 21.79
N ALA A 305 4.01 10.05 20.52
CA ALA A 305 5.39 9.69 20.18
C ALA A 305 6.37 10.83 20.51
N PHE A 306 5.89 12.08 20.42
CA PHE A 306 6.65 13.28 20.74
C PHE A 306 5.70 14.39 21.21
N ALA A 307 6.11 15.11 22.26
CA ALA A 307 5.51 16.37 22.69
C ALA A 307 6.55 17.18 23.48
N PRO A 308 6.59 18.52 23.35
CA PRO A 308 7.36 19.37 24.25
C PRO A 308 6.92 19.16 25.70
N LEU A 309 7.87 18.99 26.61
CA LEU A 309 7.62 18.83 28.04
C LEU A 309 7.75 20.17 28.77
N SER A 310 6.97 20.32 29.83
CA SER A 310 7.07 21.46 30.74
C SER A 310 8.46 21.54 31.39
N ALA A 311 8.95 22.76 31.58
CA ALA A 311 10.24 23.01 32.21
C ALA A 311 10.28 22.45 33.63
N GLN A 312 11.28 21.63 33.93
CA GLN A 312 11.62 21.23 35.29
C GLN A 312 12.57 22.25 35.93
N PRO A 313 12.52 22.44 37.26
CA PRO A 313 13.45 23.32 37.95
C PRO A 313 14.89 22.86 37.75
N ARG A 314 15.77 23.77 37.32
CA ARG A 314 17.21 23.51 37.19
C ARG A 314 17.84 23.37 38.58
N ARG A 315 18.44 22.22 38.87
CA ARG A 315 19.03 21.89 40.18
C ARG A 315 20.47 21.43 40.01
N GLY A 316 21.28 21.56 41.07
CA GLY A 316 22.64 21.02 41.09
C GLY A 316 23.66 21.78 40.24
N ARG A 317 24.77 21.09 39.92
CA ARG A 317 25.92 21.64 39.18
C ARG A 317 25.68 21.56 37.67
N VAL A 318 26.38 22.39 36.91
CA VAL A 318 26.37 22.31 35.44
C VAL A 318 27.06 21.04 34.99
N LEU A 319 26.39 20.24 34.16
CA LEU A 319 26.92 19.05 33.53
C LEU A 319 26.81 19.20 32.01
N LYS A 320 27.94 19.03 31.31
CA LYS A 320 27.99 19.03 29.85
C LYS A 320 27.84 17.61 29.32
N VAL A 321 26.90 17.39 28.42
CA VAL A 321 26.64 16.08 27.82
C VAL A 321 26.58 16.21 26.32
N THR A 322 27.36 15.38 25.63
CA THR A 322 27.27 15.24 24.17
C THR A 322 26.45 13.99 23.85
N VAL A 323 25.51 14.12 22.92
CA VAL A 323 24.63 13.03 22.49
C VAL A 323 24.61 13.00 20.97
N SER A 324 24.80 11.83 20.38
CA SER A 324 24.58 11.62 18.94
C SER A 324 23.11 11.25 18.67
N ASP A 325 22.52 11.70 17.57
CA ASP A 325 21.21 11.18 17.14
C ASP A 325 21.30 9.69 16.79
N CYS A 326 22.35 9.23 16.11
CA CYS A 326 22.60 7.81 15.86
C CYS A 326 23.56 7.23 16.91
N PRO A 327 23.12 6.31 17.79
CA PRO A 327 23.97 5.76 18.85
C PRO A 327 25.06 4.84 18.27
N SER A 328 26.20 4.78 18.97
CA SER A 328 27.15 3.68 18.80
C SER A 328 26.59 2.39 19.43
N ASP A 329 27.16 1.24 19.09
CA ASP A 329 26.73 -0.05 19.65
C ASP A 329 26.85 -0.08 21.18
N ALA A 330 27.86 0.57 21.73
CA ALA A 330 28.02 0.74 23.17
C ALA A 330 26.87 1.56 23.79
N GLU A 331 26.44 2.65 23.13
CA GLU A 331 25.30 3.46 23.60
C GLU A 331 23.96 2.75 23.46
N ALA A 332 23.82 1.82 22.51
CA ALA A 332 22.59 1.06 22.31
C ALA A 332 22.26 0.13 23.50
N THR A 333 23.25 -0.23 24.32
CA THR A 333 23.08 -1.06 25.53
C THR A 333 22.64 -0.29 26.78
N LEU A 334 22.66 1.05 26.72
CA LEU A 334 22.28 1.91 27.84
C LEU A 334 20.75 2.07 27.92
N PRO A 335 20.19 2.51 29.07
CA PRO A 335 18.76 2.83 29.15
C PRO A 335 18.34 3.83 28.06
N PRO A 336 17.06 3.84 27.65
CA PRO A 336 16.57 4.77 26.64
C PRO A 336 17.00 6.21 26.92
N LEU A 337 17.47 6.92 25.90
CA LEU A 337 18.04 8.26 26.03
C LEU A 337 17.12 9.21 26.83
N ALA A 338 15.81 9.12 26.57
CA ALA A 338 14.77 9.84 27.31
C ALA A 338 14.91 9.69 28.84
N ALA A 339 14.96 8.45 29.33
CA ALA A 339 15.07 8.16 30.76
C ALA A 339 16.41 8.61 31.35
N ARG A 340 17.49 8.49 30.58
CA ARG A 340 18.83 9.00 30.99
C ARG A 340 18.83 10.52 31.14
N LEU A 341 18.24 11.24 30.20
CA LEU A 341 18.12 12.70 30.28
C LEU A 341 17.25 13.11 31.47
N ASP A 342 16.12 12.43 31.70
CA ASP A 342 15.25 12.73 32.86
C ASP A 342 15.99 12.55 34.19
N ALA A 343 16.75 11.47 34.35
CA ALA A 343 17.55 11.22 35.55
C ALA A 343 18.60 12.32 35.77
N LEU A 344 19.29 12.75 34.71
CA LEU A 344 20.28 13.82 34.78
C LEU A 344 19.65 15.19 35.06
N ILE A 345 18.53 15.52 34.42
CA ILE A 345 17.77 16.78 34.63
C ILE A 345 17.33 16.89 36.10
N SER A 346 16.95 15.77 36.73
CA SER A 346 16.50 15.78 38.13
C SER A 346 17.57 16.20 39.14
N SER A 347 18.84 16.13 38.75
CA SER A 347 20.00 16.29 39.65
C SER A 347 21.03 17.32 39.19
N HIS A 348 20.99 17.77 37.93
CA HIS A 348 22.01 18.62 37.32
C HIS A 348 21.41 19.70 36.41
N GLN A 349 22.17 20.78 36.18
CA GLN A 349 21.88 21.75 35.14
C GLN A 349 22.55 21.29 33.84
N LEU A 350 21.77 20.74 32.93
CA LEU A 350 22.31 20.11 31.72
C LEU A 350 22.58 21.11 30.60
N GLU A 351 23.82 21.16 30.13
CA GLU A 351 24.18 21.70 28.82
C GLU A 351 24.36 20.54 27.84
N VAL A 352 23.47 20.43 26.85
CA VAL A 352 23.47 19.32 25.89
C VAL A 352 23.99 19.80 24.54
N THR A 353 24.90 19.03 23.97
CA THR A 353 25.29 19.12 22.55
C THR A 353 24.72 17.92 21.81
N LEU A 354 23.73 18.15 20.94
CA LEU A 354 23.17 17.14 20.03
C LEU A 354 23.95 17.16 18.71
N VAL A 355 24.66 16.07 18.44
CA VAL A 355 25.41 15.85 17.19
C VAL A 355 24.53 15.08 16.22
N LEU A 356 24.26 15.68 15.06
CA LEU A 356 23.49 15.07 14.00
C LEU A 356 24.41 14.23 13.09
N SER A 357 24.07 12.96 12.89
CA SER A 357 24.80 12.02 12.03
C SER A 357 24.46 12.21 10.55
N ASP A 358 25.28 11.67 9.66
CA ASP A 358 24.95 11.58 8.24
C ASP A 358 23.86 10.50 8.04
N PRO A 359 22.66 10.85 7.53
CA PRO A 359 21.59 9.88 7.29
C PRO A 359 21.92 8.80 6.25
N SER A 360 22.94 9.04 5.41
CA SER A 360 23.43 8.02 4.47
C SER A 360 24.36 7.01 5.15
N ALA A 361 25.11 7.42 6.17
CA ALA A 361 26.12 6.60 6.81
C ALA A 361 25.52 5.33 7.45
N THR A 362 25.73 4.22 6.76
CA THR A 362 25.26 2.90 7.15
C THR A 362 26.48 2.01 7.38
N PRO A 363 26.61 1.36 8.55
CA PRO A 363 27.70 0.42 8.80
C PRO A 363 27.76 -0.68 7.73
N ASP A 364 28.97 -1.15 7.41
CA ASP A 364 29.15 -2.21 6.43
C ASP A 364 28.43 -3.50 6.86
N GLY A 365 27.74 -4.12 5.90
CA GLY A 365 27.11 -5.43 6.09
C GLY A 365 25.70 -5.43 6.69
N ILE A 366 25.15 -4.28 7.12
CA ILE A 366 23.78 -4.27 7.65
C ILE A 366 22.71 -4.29 6.55
N GLY A 367 21.57 -4.91 6.87
CA GLY A 367 20.42 -5.00 5.98
C GLY A 367 19.60 -3.71 5.91
N VAL A 368 18.72 -3.60 4.91
CA VAL A 368 17.83 -2.43 4.74
C VAL A 368 16.91 -2.22 5.95
N GLU A 369 16.40 -3.29 6.54
CA GLU A 369 15.52 -3.21 7.70
C GLU A 369 16.23 -2.62 8.93
N GLU A 370 17.47 -3.04 9.15
CA GLU A 370 18.31 -2.56 10.23
C GLU A 370 18.69 -1.09 10.00
N ALA A 371 19.04 -0.72 8.75
CA ALA A 371 19.26 0.68 8.39
C ALA A 371 18.01 1.54 8.64
N MET A 372 16.81 1.05 8.31
CA MET A 372 15.54 1.72 8.64
C MET A 372 15.30 1.84 10.14
N GLN A 373 15.62 0.82 10.95
CA GLN A 373 15.53 0.88 12.41
C GLN A 373 16.51 1.89 13.00
N ARG A 374 17.75 1.97 12.46
CA ARG A 374 18.73 2.98 12.88
C ARG A 374 18.24 4.39 12.61
N ALA A 375 17.69 4.65 11.42
CA ALA A 375 17.09 5.94 11.09
C ALA A 375 15.91 6.28 12.02
N ALA A 376 15.01 5.33 12.28
CA ALA A 376 13.90 5.52 13.23
C ALA A 376 14.41 5.78 14.66
N THR A 377 15.47 5.09 15.10
CA THR A 377 16.13 5.32 16.38
C THR A 377 16.68 6.75 16.46
N ALA A 378 17.33 7.22 15.39
CA ALA A 378 17.86 8.58 15.32
C ALA A 378 16.75 9.63 15.43
N VAL A 379 15.64 9.44 14.70
CA VAL A 379 14.45 10.29 14.80
C VAL A 379 13.91 10.36 16.24
N MET A 380 13.76 9.21 16.91
CA MET A 380 13.25 9.18 18.29
C MET A 380 14.23 9.81 19.29
N ARG A 381 15.54 9.70 19.07
CA ARG A 381 16.56 10.35 19.91
C ARG A 381 16.56 11.86 19.76
N ILE A 382 16.43 12.36 18.53
CA ILE A 382 16.21 13.79 18.28
C ILE A 382 14.96 14.26 19.04
N GLY A 383 13.83 13.58 18.85
CA GLY A 383 12.58 13.88 19.56
C GLY A 383 12.75 13.88 21.09
N ALA A 384 13.50 12.92 21.65
CA ALA A 384 13.75 12.84 23.08
C ALA A 384 14.52 14.05 23.64
N VAL A 385 15.51 14.56 22.91
CA VAL A 385 16.27 15.77 23.30
C VAL A 385 15.40 17.01 23.18
N ILE A 386 14.74 17.21 22.02
CA ILE A 386 13.93 18.41 21.76
C ILE A 386 12.74 18.50 22.72
N ALA A 387 12.10 17.36 23.04
CA ALA A 387 11.00 17.31 24.00
C ALA A 387 11.39 17.86 25.38
N ARG A 388 12.68 17.80 25.75
CA ARG A 388 13.21 18.19 27.06
C ARG A 388 13.86 19.57 27.05
N GLU A 389 13.89 20.28 25.92
CA GLU A 389 14.65 21.53 25.75
C GLU A 389 14.35 22.56 26.85
N ALA A 390 13.08 22.71 27.24
CA ALA A 390 12.66 23.66 28.26
C ALA A 390 13.31 23.42 29.64
N SER A 391 13.78 22.19 29.92
CA SER A 391 14.45 21.82 31.17
C SER A 391 15.98 21.92 31.09
N LEU A 392 16.54 22.07 29.89
CA LEU A 392 17.99 22.16 29.69
C LEU A 392 18.50 23.56 30.03
N ALA A 393 19.72 23.66 30.56
CA ALA A 393 20.42 24.92 30.75
C ALA A 393 20.84 25.53 29.40
N ARG A 394 21.25 24.67 28.47
CA ARG A 394 21.59 25.03 27.08
C ARG A 394 21.41 23.81 26.18
N LEU A 395 20.94 24.03 24.95
CA LEU A 395 20.94 23.04 23.88
C LEU A 395 21.68 23.60 22.66
N THR A 396 22.75 22.93 22.26
CA THR A 396 23.48 23.18 21.01
C THR A 396 23.19 22.02 20.07
N VAL A 397 22.81 22.31 18.82
CA VAL A 397 22.63 21.31 17.76
C VAL A 397 23.71 21.52 16.72
N THR A 398 24.56 20.53 16.49
CA THR A 398 25.63 20.57 15.49
C THR A 398 25.29 19.63 14.34
N GLY A 399 25.32 20.15 13.11
CA GLY A 399 25.03 19.37 11.90
C GLY A 399 26.05 18.27 11.62
N PRO A 400 25.76 17.35 10.70
CA PRO A 400 26.73 16.36 10.24
C PRO A 400 27.93 17.05 9.59
N GLU A 401 29.14 16.59 9.90
CA GLU A 401 30.38 17.18 9.40
C GLU A 401 30.54 17.01 7.87
N THR A 402 29.96 15.96 7.27
CA THR A 402 29.89 15.70 5.82
C THR A 402 28.74 14.73 5.49
N GLU A 403 28.18 14.81 4.27
CA GLU A 403 27.44 13.69 3.68
C GLU A 403 28.43 12.82 2.91
N ALA A 404 28.82 11.68 3.48
CA ALA A 404 29.70 10.71 2.85
C ALA A 404 29.03 10.05 1.63
N GLY A 405 27.69 10.04 1.59
CA GLY A 405 26.93 9.43 0.50
C GLY A 405 27.24 7.94 0.36
N CYS A 406 27.55 7.27 1.47
CA CYS A 406 27.81 5.84 1.52
C CYS A 406 26.56 5.09 2.01
N GLY A 407 26.50 3.76 1.83
CA GLY A 407 25.43 2.94 2.38
C GLY A 407 24.17 2.80 1.51
N VAL A 408 23.30 1.87 1.91
CA VAL A 408 22.10 1.50 1.15
C VAL A 408 21.02 2.57 1.25
N ILE A 409 20.42 2.97 0.13
CA ILE A 409 19.30 3.93 0.13
C ILE A 409 18.03 3.21 0.59
N HIS A 410 17.33 3.78 1.56
CA HIS A 410 16.10 3.21 2.12
C HIS A 410 15.06 4.29 2.49
N ALA A 411 13.82 3.83 2.70
CA ALA A 411 12.65 4.68 2.93
C ALA A 411 12.64 5.45 4.27
N GLY A 412 13.59 5.18 5.17
CA GLY A 412 13.68 5.84 6.48
C GLY A 412 14.50 7.13 6.47
N MET A 413 15.36 7.32 5.46
CA MET A 413 16.24 8.48 5.34
C MET A 413 15.48 9.82 5.25
N PRO A 414 14.36 9.94 4.51
CA PRO A 414 13.61 11.21 4.44
C PRO A 414 13.11 11.69 5.81
N ASP A 415 12.63 10.79 6.66
CA ASP A 415 12.14 11.11 8.01
C ASP A 415 13.30 11.52 8.93
N HIS A 416 14.46 10.85 8.82
CA HIS A 416 15.67 11.23 9.57
C HIS A 416 16.14 12.63 9.19
N ARG A 417 16.26 12.94 7.89
CA ARG A 417 16.60 14.28 7.40
C ARG A 417 15.58 15.33 7.84
N ALA A 418 14.29 15.00 7.83
CA ALA A 418 13.23 15.89 8.28
C ALA A 418 13.33 16.18 9.79
N ALA A 419 13.61 15.17 10.62
CA ALA A 419 13.85 15.35 12.05
C ALA A 419 15.08 16.23 12.32
N GLN A 420 16.16 16.04 11.57
CA GLN A 420 17.39 16.85 11.68
C GLN A 420 17.16 18.31 11.37
N ARG A 421 16.50 18.63 10.24
CA ARG A 421 16.10 20.00 9.90
C ARG A 421 15.20 20.60 10.97
N ALA A 422 14.22 19.83 11.44
CA ALA A 422 13.32 20.28 12.49
C ALA A 422 14.05 20.51 13.84
N ALA A 423 15.11 19.77 14.16
CA ALA A 423 15.95 20.02 15.33
C ALA A 423 16.77 21.32 15.22
N GLN A 424 17.24 21.63 14.00
CA GLN A 424 17.92 22.89 13.71
C GLN A 424 16.95 24.08 13.81
N ASP A 425 15.73 23.93 13.28
CA ASP A 425 14.67 24.96 13.23
C ASP A 425 13.63 24.86 14.37
N ARG A 426 13.99 24.18 15.46
CA ARG A 426 13.09 23.76 16.57
C ARG A 426 12.33 24.88 17.28
N ALA A 427 12.73 26.13 17.09
CA ALA A 427 12.04 27.30 17.63
C ALA A 427 10.68 27.55 16.95
N THR A 428 10.41 26.92 15.80
CA THR A 428 9.17 27.14 15.03
C THR A 428 8.10 26.08 15.35
N PRO A 429 6.81 26.45 15.42
CA PRO A 429 5.72 25.47 15.54
C PRO A 429 5.71 24.43 14.41
N GLN A 430 6.10 24.85 13.20
CA GLN A 430 6.17 23.97 12.03
C GLN A 430 7.21 22.85 12.23
N ALA A 431 8.39 23.18 12.79
CA ALA A 431 9.40 22.18 13.09
C ALA A 431 8.92 21.18 14.15
N LEU A 432 8.23 21.64 15.20
CA LEU A 432 7.66 20.76 16.22
C LEU A 432 6.57 19.82 15.65
N ALA A 433 5.72 20.32 14.74
CA ALA A 433 4.73 19.50 14.04
C ALA A 433 5.37 18.45 13.11
N VAL A 434 6.49 18.80 12.45
CA VAL A 434 7.30 17.83 11.70
C VAL A 434 7.82 16.75 12.63
N LEU A 435 8.41 17.11 13.78
CA LEU A 435 8.90 16.15 14.78
C LEU A 435 7.80 15.23 15.30
N GLU A 436 6.62 15.75 15.62
CA GLU A 436 5.47 14.92 16.02
C GLU A 436 5.15 13.85 14.96
N THR A 437 5.10 14.26 13.69
CA THR A 437 4.81 13.37 12.57
C THR A 437 5.88 12.30 12.38
N VAL A 438 7.17 12.69 12.29
CA VAL A 438 8.25 11.73 12.01
C VAL A 438 8.55 10.85 13.22
N CYS A 439 8.40 11.33 14.46
CA CYS A 439 8.51 10.50 15.65
C CYS A 439 7.37 9.47 15.72
N ALA A 440 6.13 9.81 15.32
CA ALA A 440 5.06 8.82 15.24
C ALA A 440 5.34 7.73 14.21
N ARG A 441 5.92 8.09 13.05
CA ARG A 441 6.37 7.15 12.01
C ARG A 441 7.52 6.27 12.51
N ALA A 442 8.52 6.86 13.16
CA ALA A 442 9.65 6.14 13.73
C ALA A 442 9.24 5.17 14.85
N ARG A 443 8.32 5.59 15.73
CA ARG A 443 7.77 4.75 16.79
C ARG A 443 7.15 3.47 16.23
N ARG A 444 6.35 3.55 15.16
CA ARG A 444 5.79 2.36 14.48
C ARG A 444 6.86 1.37 14.02
N VAL A 445 7.97 1.88 13.50
CA VAL A 445 9.11 1.04 13.11
C VAL A 445 9.75 0.36 14.32
N LEU A 446 9.99 1.09 15.40
CA LEU A 446 10.73 0.55 16.54
C LEU A 446 9.92 -0.39 17.43
N GLU A 447 8.63 -0.09 17.62
CA GLU A 447 7.76 -0.91 18.47
C GLU A 447 7.33 -2.21 17.79
N CYS A 448 7.40 -2.30 16.45
CA CYS A 448 6.97 -3.47 15.70
C CYS A 448 8.15 -4.38 15.31
N PRO A 449 8.41 -5.49 16.02
CA PRO A 449 9.42 -6.45 15.63
C PRO A 449 9.01 -7.19 14.35
N VAL A 450 10.01 -7.57 13.55
CA VAL A 450 9.80 -8.33 12.30
C VAL A 450 9.12 -9.67 12.62
N GLY A 451 8.11 -10.05 11.84
CA GLY A 451 7.41 -11.34 12.02
C GLY A 451 6.25 -11.34 13.03
N ALA A 452 6.08 -10.29 13.84
CA ALA A 452 5.06 -10.27 14.91
C ALA A 452 3.71 -9.71 14.43
N PHE A 453 3.02 -10.47 13.58
CA PHE A 453 1.75 -10.07 12.97
C PHE A 453 0.56 -10.92 13.45
N LEU A 454 -0.64 -10.34 13.41
CA LEU A 454 -1.89 -11.08 13.36
C LEU A 454 -2.22 -11.41 11.90
N ALA A 455 -1.80 -12.58 11.42
CA ALA A 455 -2.01 -13.03 10.05
C ALA A 455 -2.37 -14.53 9.99
N PRO A 456 -3.07 -15.00 8.93
CA PRO A 456 -3.17 -16.43 8.63
C PRO A 456 -1.77 -17.01 8.33
N GLU A 457 -1.58 -18.32 8.58
CA GLU A 457 -0.34 -19.02 8.22
C GLU A 457 -0.02 -18.87 6.72
N GLY A 458 1.23 -18.56 6.38
CA GLY A 458 1.70 -18.49 4.99
C GLY A 458 1.51 -17.16 4.25
N ALA A 459 0.99 -16.10 4.89
CA ALA A 459 0.70 -14.82 4.23
C ALA A 459 1.93 -13.89 3.98
N GLY A 460 3.16 -14.43 4.04
CA GLY A 460 4.41 -13.67 4.21
C GLY A 460 4.57 -12.46 3.29
N ILE A 461 4.63 -11.27 3.90
CA ILE A 461 5.05 -10.02 3.27
C ILE A 461 6.59 -9.91 3.32
N ASP A 462 7.20 -9.37 2.27
CA ASP A 462 8.61 -8.97 2.31
C ASP A 462 8.89 -8.07 3.53
N PRO A 463 9.89 -8.37 4.38
CA PRO A 463 10.14 -7.62 5.61
C PRO A 463 10.42 -6.13 5.39
N VAL A 464 11.09 -5.74 4.29
CA VAL A 464 11.34 -4.33 3.95
C VAL A 464 10.04 -3.64 3.57
N GLN A 465 9.21 -4.28 2.73
CA GLN A 465 7.87 -3.77 2.43
C GLN A 465 7.02 -3.60 3.69
N ALA A 466 7.07 -4.57 4.61
CA ALA A 466 6.35 -4.51 5.87
C ALA A 466 6.80 -3.30 6.70
N ARG A 467 8.11 -3.05 6.76
CA ARG A 467 8.70 -1.90 7.44
C ARG A 467 8.29 -0.57 6.78
N ILE A 468 8.23 -0.49 5.46
CA ILE A 468 7.80 0.71 4.73
C ILE A 468 6.31 0.98 4.92
N ARG A 469 5.48 -0.06 4.87
CA ARG A 469 4.05 0.07 5.11
C ARG A 469 3.78 0.46 6.55
N LEU A 470 4.50 -0.12 7.51
CA LEU A 470 4.53 0.32 8.89
C LEU A 470 4.90 1.79 9.00
N LEU A 471 5.97 2.24 8.35
CA LEU A 471 6.42 3.64 8.36
C LEU A 471 5.35 4.59 7.83
N ASN A 472 4.51 4.14 6.88
CA ASN A 472 3.47 4.95 6.25
C ASN A 472 2.05 4.68 6.77
N ASN A 473 1.91 3.88 7.82
CA ASN A 473 0.63 3.46 8.41
C ASN A 473 -0.27 2.77 7.37
N ARG A 474 0.32 2.08 6.41
CA ARG A 474 -0.42 1.42 5.32
C ARG A 474 -0.72 -0.04 5.67
N PRO A 475 -1.80 -0.62 5.12
CA PRO A 475 -2.09 -2.04 5.30
C PRO A 475 -0.99 -2.89 4.65
N LEU A 476 -0.72 -4.08 5.20
CA LEU A 476 0.41 -4.93 4.77
C LEU A 476 0.11 -5.84 3.58
N TYR A 477 -0.91 -5.57 2.79
CA TYR A 477 -1.20 -6.35 1.59
C TYR A 477 -1.28 -5.44 0.38
N ALA A 478 -1.15 -6.04 -0.80
CA ALA A 478 -1.31 -5.34 -2.05
C ALA A 478 -2.73 -4.77 -2.15
N HIS A 479 -2.85 -3.45 -2.11
CA HIS A 479 -4.08 -2.73 -2.37
C HIS A 479 -3.83 -1.78 -3.53
N SER A 480 -4.82 -1.62 -4.41
CA SER A 480 -4.74 -0.57 -5.43
C SER A 480 -4.83 0.78 -4.71
N PRO A 481 -3.87 1.70 -4.93
CA PRO A 481 -3.92 3.03 -4.35
C PRO A 481 -5.24 3.75 -4.70
N ALA A 482 -5.67 4.67 -3.84
CA ALA A 482 -6.85 5.48 -4.11
C ALA A 482 -6.65 6.29 -5.41
N GLY A 483 -7.67 6.31 -6.28
CA GLY A 483 -7.59 7.01 -7.57
C GLY A 483 -6.73 6.31 -8.63
N PHE A 484 -6.20 5.11 -8.35
CA PHE A 484 -5.41 4.35 -9.32
C PHE A 484 -6.25 3.90 -10.51
N SER A 485 -6.09 4.58 -11.65
CA SER A 485 -6.67 4.18 -12.93
C SER A 485 -5.63 3.48 -13.80
N ARG A 486 -6.00 2.31 -14.30
CA ARG A 486 -5.18 1.58 -15.28
C ARG A 486 -5.27 2.19 -16.69
N ASP A 487 -6.16 3.15 -16.92
CA ASP A 487 -6.48 3.60 -18.28
C ASP A 487 -5.36 4.44 -18.91
N ARG A 488 -4.64 5.24 -18.11
CA ARG A 488 -3.49 6.01 -18.61
C ARG A 488 -2.43 5.10 -19.22
N GLN A 489 -2.15 3.97 -18.56
CA GLN A 489 -1.18 2.97 -19.00
C GLN A 489 -1.60 2.21 -20.27
N LYS A 490 -2.86 2.33 -20.69
CA LYS A 490 -3.40 1.72 -21.92
C LYS A 490 -3.34 2.67 -23.13
N ARG A 491 -3.19 3.98 -22.91
CA ARG A 491 -3.10 4.98 -24.00
C ARG A 491 -1.74 4.90 -24.66
N HIS A 492 -1.73 4.73 -25.99
CA HIS A 492 -0.50 4.52 -26.74
C HIS A 492 -0.65 4.93 -28.21
N LEU A 493 0.48 5.27 -28.83
CA LEU A 493 0.59 5.45 -30.27
C LEU A 493 0.75 4.10 -30.96
N ARG A 494 -0.09 3.81 -31.95
CA ARG A 494 0.21 2.74 -32.90
C ARG A 494 1.25 3.23 -33.90
N LEU A 495 2.39 2.55 -33.94
CA LEU A 495 3.45 2.84 -34.90
C LEU A 495 2.99 2.56 -36.33
N TRP A 496 3.71 3.18 -37.27
CA TRP A 496 3.54 2.94 -38.70
C TRP A 496 4.89 3.02 -39.38
N PRO A 497 5.09 2.25 -40.46
CA PRO A 497 6.39 2.09 -41.08
C PRO A 497 6.92 3.43 -41.64
N ARG A 498 8.25 3.53 -41.66
CA ARG A 498 8.99 4.56 -42.37
C ARG A 498 10.05 3.89 -43.24
N ASN A 499 9.89 3.98 -44.56
CA ASN A 499 10.80 3.33 -45.51
C ASN A 499 12.15 4.06 -45.63
N SER A 500 12.18 5.37 -45.37
CA SER A 500 13.42 6.16 -45.44
C SER A 500 14.20 6.07 -44.12
N PRO A 501 15.50 5.73 -44.14
CA PRO A 501 16.32 5.68 -42.95
C PRO A 501 16.30 7.00 -42.16
N ALA A 502 16.30 6.89 -40.83
CA ALA A 502 16.55 8.04 -39.97
C ALA A 502 18.06 8.32 -39.90
N LYS A 503 18.47 9.59 -40.01
CA LYS A 503 19.89 9.98 -39.99
C LYS A 503 20.26 10.55 -38.62
N LEU A 504 21.13 9.89 -37.86
CA LEU A 504 21.60 10.41 -36.58
C LEU A 504 22.99 11.03 -36.71
N ALA A 505 23.23 12.12 -35.97
CA ALA A 505 24.56 12.76 -35.90
C ALA A 505 25.56 11.92 -35.10
N ARG A 506 25.07 11.17 -34.11
CA ARG A 506 25.84 10.26 -33.26
C ARG A 506 25.19 8.88 -33.27
N PRO A 507 25.97 7.80 -33.12
CA PRO A 507 25.40 6.45 -33.05
C PRO A 507 24.44 6.31 -31.86
N VAL A 508 23.43 5.46 -31.98
CA VAL A 508 22.57 5.07 -30.86
C VAL A 508 23.40 4.34 -29.80
N GLY A 509 23.25 4.72 -28.54
CA GLY A 509 23.82 3.94 -27.43
C GLY A 509 22.82 2.87 -26.98
N VAL A 510 23.12 1.59 -27.19
CA VAL A 510 22.25 0.49 -26.76
C VAL A 510 22.81 -0.12 -25.48
N PHE A 511 22.11 0.05 -24.37
CA PHE A 511 22.51 -0.41 -23.04
C PHE A 511 21.65 -1.59 -22.63
N ILE A 512 22.27 -2.76 -22.47
CA ILE A 512 21.58 -4.01 -22.12
C ILE A 512 22.12 -4.56 -20.81
N HIS A 513 21.25 -4.92 -19.88
CA HIS A 513 21.64 -5.75 -18.74
C HIS A 513 21.21 -7.21 -18.97
N LEU A 514 22.17 -8.13 -19.04
CA LEU A 514 21.94 -9.56 -19.26
C LEU A 514 22.44 -10.39 -18.07
N PHE A 515 21.57 -10.55 -17.07
CA PHE A 515 21.81 -11.49 -15.97
C PHE A 515 21.73 -12.96 -16.45
N TYR A 516 20.83 -13.25 -17.39
CA TYR A 516 20.69 -14.55 -18.06
C TYR A 516 21.41 -14.52 -19.42
N ALA A 517 22.63 -15.06 -19.47
CA ALA A 517 23.49 -14.98 -20.65
C ALA A 517 22.94 -15.70 -21.89
N GLU A 518 22.09 -16.70 -21.71
CA GLU A 518 21.42 -17.45 -22.78
C GLU A 518 20.49 -16.56 -23.63
N LEU A 519 19.98 -15.46 -23.07
CA LEU A 519 19.16 -14.49 -23.80
C LEU A 519 19.97 -13.65 -24.79
N ALA A 520 21.31 -13.71 -24.76
CA ALA A 520 22.16 -13.00 -25.72
C ALA A 520 21.83 -13.35 -27.18
N THR A 521 21.38 -14.59 -27.43
CA THR A 521 20.90 -15.03 -28.76
C THR A 521 19.67 -14.25 -29.22
N VAL A 522 18.67 -14.07 -28.33
CA VAL A 522 17.47 -13.26 -28.59
C VAL A 522 17.87 -11.82 -28.91
N PHE A 523 18.79 -11.23 -28.15
CA PHE A 523 19.24 -9.87 -28.39
C PHE A 523 20.06 -9.73 -29.68
N ARG A 524 20.90 -10.71 -30.04
CA ARG A 524 21.59 -10.72 -31.34
C ARG A 524 20.59 -10.61 -32.49
N ASP A 525 19.53 -11.40 -32.45
CA ASP A 525 18.51 -11.42 -33.51
C ASP A 525 17.70 -10.10 -33.53
N ARG A 526 17.40 -9.52 -32.37
CA ARG A 526 16.74 -8.21 -32.26
C ARG A 526 17.63 -7.06 -32.73
N MET A 527 18.94 -7.10 -32.46
CA MET A 527 19.88 -6.08 -32.91
C MET A 527 20.05 -6.08 -34.44
N ALA A 528 19.81 -7.20 -35.11
CA ALA A 528 19.77 -7.25 -36.58
C ALA A 528 18.65 -6.37 -37.20
N LEU A 529 17.61 -6.04 -36.43
CA LEU A 529 16.54 -5.11 -36.84
C LEU A 529 16.96 -3.63 -36.71
N LEU A 530 18.00 -3.35 -35.92
CA LEU A 530 18.51 -2.00 -35.66
C LEU A 530 19.48 -1.59 -36.79
N ASP A 531 18.93 -1.31 -37.97
CA ASP A 531 19.68 -0.83 -39.14
C ASP A 531 20.07 0.66 -39.03
N LEU A 532 20.72 1.02 -37.93
CA LEU A 532 21.22 2.36 -37.64
C LEU A 532 22.64 2.24 -37.07
N PRO A 533 23.51 3.26 -37.26
CA PRO A 533 24.76 3.34 -36.52
C PRO A 533 24.49 3.24 -35.02
N HIS A 534 25.04 2.23 -34.36
CA HIS A 534 24.84 2.00 -32.94
C HIS A 534 26.11 1.43 -32.28
N ARG A 535 26.20 1.61 -30.97
CA ARG A 535 27.18 0.95 -30.11
C ARG A 535 26.46 0.16 -29.04
N LEU A 536 26.94 -1.05 -28.79
CA LEU A 536 26.29 -1.99 -27.88
C LEU A 536 27.10 -2.12 -26.59
N TYR A 537 26.46 -1.85 -25.46
CA TYR A 537 27.02 -1.90 -24.12
C TYR A 537 26.23 -2.92 -23.31
N VAL A 538 26.89 -3.97 -22.82
CA VAL A 538 26.21 -5.07 -22.12
C VAL A 538 26.81 -5.26 -20.73
N SER A 539 25.98 -5.17 -19.70
CA SER A 539 26.37 -5.51 -18.32
C SER A 539 25.93 -6.93 -17.97
N THR A 540 26.74 -7.62 -17.17
CA THR A 540 26.41 -8.91 -16.54
C THR A 540 27.15 -9.02 -15.19
N ASP A 541 26.95 -10.09 -14.43
CA ASP A 541 27.45 -10.24 -13.05
C ASP A 541 28.64 -11.19 -12.89
N THR A 542 29.00 -11.96 -13.92
CA THR A 542 30.15 -12.87 -13.86
C THR A 542 30.96 -12.87 -15.15
N ARG A 543 32.25 -13.18 -15.02
CA ARG A 543 33.15 -13.33 -16.17
C ARG A 543 32.72 -14.47 -17.10
N ALA A 544 32.18 -15.56 -16.56
CA ALA A 544 31.67 -16.68 -17.36
C ALA A 544 30.50 -16.25 -18.26
N LYS A 545 29.50 -15.58 -17.69
CA LYS A 545 28.37 -15.02 -18.45
C LYS A 545 28.86 -14.00 -19.48
N ALA A 546 29.84 -13.17 -19.15
CA ALA A 546 30.40 -12.18 -20.07
C ALA A 546 30.98 -12.85 -21.32
N MET A 547 31.74 -13.95 -21.16
CA MET A 547 32.27 -14.71 -22.30
C MET A 547 31.16 -15.29 -23.18
N THR A 548 30.11 -15.86 -22.58
CA THR A 548 28.94 -16.37 -23.32
C THR A 548 28.24 -15.27 -24.12
N ILE A 549 28.09 -14.09 -23.51
CA ILE A 549 27.49 -12.91 -24.16
C ILE A 549 28.35 -12.44 -25.33
N MET A 550 29.67 -12.30 -25.13
CA MET A 550 30.61 -11.86 -26.18
C MET A 550 30.63 -12.81 -27.38
N ALA A 551 30.45 -14.12 -27.16
CA ALA A 551 30.38 -15.09 -28.25
C ALA A 551 29.14 -14.86 -29.16
N GLN A 552 28.03 -14.36 -28.61
CA GLN A 552 26.81 -14.07 -29.36
C GLN A 552 26.73 -12.63 -29.87
N LEU A 553 27.41 -11.71 -29.19
CA LEU A 553 27.41 -10.27 -29.45
C LEU A 553 28.86 -9.75 -29.52
N PRO A 554 29.64 -10.11 -30.57
CA PRO A 554 31.09 -9.87 -30.61
C PRO A 554 31.49 -8.39 -30.69
N THR A 555 30.56 -7.52 -31.12
CA THR A 555 30.78 -6.06 -31.19
C THR A 555 30.41 -5.34 -29.90
N ALA A 556 29.89 -6.05 -28.89
CA ALA A 556 29.49 -5.45 -27.63
C ALA A 556 30.68 -5.13 -26.72
N VAL A 557 30.63 -3.96 -26.09
CA VAL A 557 31.46 -3.65 -24.92
C VAL A 557 30.80 -4.28 -23.70
N VAL A 558 31.35 -5.38 -23.21
CA VAL A 558 30.80 -6.13 -22.07
C VAL A 558 31.49 -5.77 -20.76
N ARG A 559 30.73 -5.40 -19.72
CA ARG A 559 31.24 -5.11 -18.37
C ARG A 559 30.65 -6.06 -17.34
N VAL A 560 31.49 -6.56 -16.45
CA VAL A 560 31.07 -7.31 -15.27
C VAL A 560 30.86 -6.33 -14.12
N VAL A 561 29.66 -6.31 -13.56
CA VAL A 561 29.25 -5.45 -12.44
C VAL A 561 28.69 -6.30 -11.31
N PRO A 562 28.72 -5.86 -10.05
CA PRO A 562 28.05 -6.60 -8.96
C PRO A 562 26.57 -6.81 -9.27
N ASN A 563 26.01 -7.96 -8.88
CA ASN A 563 24.58 -8.23 -8.97
C ASN A 563 23.82 -7.43 -7.90
N ARG A 564 23.67 -6.11 -8.11
CA ARG A 564 22.95 -5.17 -7.25
C ARG A 564 22.23 -4.15 -8.12
N GLY A 565 21.02 -3.76 -7.69
CA GLY A 565 20.25 -2.73 -8.37
C GLY A 565 19.57 -3.20 -9.65
N ARG A 566 19.29 -4.51 -9.75
CA ARG A 566 18.65 -5.15 -10.91
C ARG A 566 19.32 -4.72 -12.21
N ASP A 567 18.52 -4.43 -13.23
CA ASP A 567 18.98 -3.89 -14.51
C ASP A 567 19.36 -2.40 -14.45
N VAL A 568 18.86 -1.65 -13.47
CA VAL A 568 19.03 -0.20 -13.39
C VAL A 568 20.50 0.16 -13.19
N TYR A 569 21.17 -0.46 -12.21
CA TYR A 569 22.57 -0.14 -11.93
C TYR A 569 23.46 -0.42 -13.14
N GLY A 570 23.37 -1.64 -13.69
CA GLY A 570 24.19 -2.07 -14.81
C GLY A 570 24.04 -1.21 -16.06
N LYS A 571 22.83 -0.74 -16.36
CA LYS A 571 22.57 0.14 -17.52
C LYS A 571 22.97 1.58 -17.26
N LEU A 572 22.57 2.15 -16.13
CA LEU A 572 22.64 3.59 -15.87
C LEU A 572 23.99 4.04 -15.33
N TYR A 573 24.53 3.29 -14.35
CA TYR A 573 25.75 3.67 -13.62
C TYR A 573 26.96 2.83 -14.05
N GLY A 574 26.77 1.56 -14.41
CA GLY A 574 27.85 0.67 -14.90
C GLY A 574 28.51 1.12 -16.20
N PHE A 575 27.86 2.02 -16.94
CA PHE A 575 28.36 2.62 -18.19
C PHE A 575 28.29 4.15 -18.18
N ALA A 576 28.34 4.80 -17.00
CA ALA A 576 28.15 6.25 -16.88
C ALA A 576 29.09 7.09 -17.78
N ASP A 577 30.31 6.60 -18.02
CA ASP A 577 31.38 7.22 -18.80
C ASP A 577 31.12 7.32 -20.31
N VAL A 578 30.33 6.41 -20.89
CA VAL A 578 30.14 6.35 -22.36
C VAL A 578 28.86 7.02 -22.85
N TYR A 579 27.93 7.35 -21.95
CA TYR A 579 26.66 7.99 -22.35
C TYR A 579 26.87 9.29 -23.13
N ALA A 580 27.87 10.09 -22.77
CA ALA A 580 28.14 11.38 -23.43
C ALA A 580 28.42 11.25 -24.94
N GLU A 581 28.73 10.04 -25.43
CA GLU A 581 28.94 9.73 -26.84
C GLU A 581 27.64 9.60 -27.66
N HIS A 582 26.48 9.61 -27.02
CA HIS A 582 25.18 9.31 -27.64
C HIS A 582 24.14 10.40 -27.38
N ASP A 583 23.36 10.79 -28.37
CA ASP A 583 22.22 11.71 -28.14
C ASP A 583 20.92 10.96 -27.82
N ILE A 584 20.75 9.79 -28.44
CA ILE A 584 19.64 8.87 -28.25
C ILE A 584 20.19 7.54 -27.73
N VAL A 585 19.55 7.01 -26.69
CA VAL A 585 19.91 5.73 -26.08
C VAL A 585 18.71 4.79 -26.06
N LEU A 586 18.99 3.49 -26.06
CA LEU A 586 18.01 2.41 -25.94
C LEU A 586 18.39 1.54 -24.74
N HIS A 587 17.54 1.51 -23.72
CA HIS A 587 17.73 0.69 -22.53
C HIS A 587 16.90 -0.59 -22.64
N LEU A 588 17.56 -1.75 -22.48
CA LEU A 588 16.94 -3.08 -22.57
C LEU A 588 17.45 -3.97 -21.45
N HIS A 589 16.74 -5.04 -21.10
CA HIS A 589 17.27 -6.04 -20.18
C HIS A 589 16.78 -7.45 -20.54
N GLY A 590 17.56 -8.47 -20.20
CA GLY A 590 17.20 -9.88 -20.33
C GLY A 590 16.88 -10.47 -18.96
N LYS A 591 15.69 -10.15 -18.42
CA LYS A 591 15.19 -10.68 -17.15
C LYS A 591 14.16 -11.75 -17.46
N LYS A 592 14.36 -12.96 -16.93
CA LYS A 592 13.31 -13.99 -16.92
C LYS A 592 12.38 -13.75 -15.74
N SER A 593 11.11 -14.11 -15.88
CA SER A 593 10.13 -14.01 -14.80
C SER A 593 9.66 -15.41 -14.39
N PRO A 594 10.48 -16.19 -13.65
CA PRO A 594 10.25 -17.61 -13.39
C PRO A 594 9.04 -17.94 -12.51
N HIS A 595 8.22 -16.96 -12.10
CA HIS A 595 7.16 -17.13 -11.08
C HIS A 595 5.72 -16.90 -11.56
N ALA A 596 5.44 -16.88 -12.87
CA ALA A 596 4.06 -16.96 -13.36
C ALA A 596 4.02 -17.35 -14.85
N ASP A 597 3.15 -18.31 -15.20
CA ASP A 597 2.92 -18.85 -16.55
C ASP A 597 2.49 -17.81 -17.62
N GLY A 598 2.45 -16.52 -17.29
CA GLY A 598 2.10 -15.42 -18.20
C GLY A 598 3.13 -14.28 -18.31
N LEU A 599 4.24 -14.31 -17.56
CA LEU A 599 5.25 -13.24 -17.58
C LEU A 599 6.37 -13.44 -18.62
N ASP A 600 6.54 -14.65 -19.16
CA ASP A 600 7.55 -14.92 -20.20
C ASP A 600 7.26 -14.14 -21.50
N GLN A 601 5.99 -13.87 -21.79
CA GLN A 601 5.57 -13.03 -22.93
C GLN A 601 5.86 -11.54 -22.72
N TRP A 602 6.21 -11.10 -21.50
CA TRP A 602 6.41 -9.69 -21.21
C TRP A 602 7.69 -9.14 -21.85
N LEU A 603 8.79 -9.91 -21.79
CA LEU A 603 10.04 -9.52 -22.46
C LEU A 603 9.83 -9.37 -23.97
N ASP A 604 9.19 -10.37 -24.59
CA ASP A 604 8.88 -10.34 -26.02
C ASP A 604 7.97 -9.18 -26.39
N HIS A 605 6.97 -8.87 -25.56
CA HIS A 605 6.09 -7.72 -25.75
C HIS A 605 6.86 -6.39 -25.72
N CYS A 606 7.75 -6.20 -24.74
CA CYS A 606 8.57 -5.00 -24.65
C CYS A 606 9.49 -4.86 -25.87
N LEU A 607 10.15 -5.95 -26.28
CA LEU A 607 11.00 -5.98 -27.47
C LEU A 607 10.19 -5.72 -28.75
N ALA A 608 8.98 -6.28 -28.88
CA ALA A 608 8.10 -6.05 -30.01
C ALA A 608 7.56 -4.61 -30.07
N CYS A 609 7.51 -3.88 -28.96
CA CYS A 609 7.13 -2.46 -28.97
C CYS A 609 8.32 -1.54 -29.29
N LEU A 610 9.52 -1.87 -28.82
CA LEU A 610 10.70 -1.00 -28.93
C LEU A 610 11.58 -1.31 -30.15
N LEU A 611 11.58 -2.57 -30.61
CA LEU A 611 12.30 -3.08 -31.79
C LEU A 611 11.35 -3.95 -32.65
N PRO A 612 10.22 -3.41 -33.11
CA PRO A 612 9.21 -4.15 -33.88
C PRO A 612 9.71 -4.64 -35.24
N SER A 613 10.18 -3.71 -36.06
CA SER A 613 10.65 -3.89 -37.44
C SER A 613 11.63 -2.76 -37.78
N ARG A 614 12.42 -2.93 -38.84
CA ARG A 614 13.38 -1.91 -39.30
C ARG A 614 12.69 -0.57 -39.57
N GLU A 615 11.59 -0.59 -40.31
CA GLU A 615 10.85 0.59 -40.73
C GLU A 615 10.19 1.33 -39.56
N GLU A 616 9.72 0.59 -38.55
CA GLU A 616 9.13 1.19 -37.35
C GLU A 616 10.18 1.67 -36.35
N VAL A 617 11.37 1.07 -36.31
CA VAL A 617 12.52 1.65 -35.59
C VAL A 617 12.94 2.97 -36.22
N PHE A 618 12.98 3.06 -37.56
CA PHE A 618 13.17 4.35 -38.25
C PHE A 618 12.08 5.36 -37.90
N ARG A 619 10.84 4.91 -37.70
CA ARG A 619 9.76 5.77 -37.22
C ARG A 619 10.07 6.32 -35.82
N ILE A 620 10.39 5.47 -34.85
CA ILE A 620 10.72 5.88 -33.46
C ILE A 620 11.84 6.93 -33.48
N VAL A 621 12.93 6.66 -34.18
CA VAL A 621 14.06 7.59 -34.25
C VAL A 621 13.67 8.89 -34.94
N SER A 622 12.87 8.84 -36.01
CA SER A 622 12.39 10.06 -36.66
C SER A 622 11.51 10.93 -35.75
N LEU A 623 10.80 10.35 -34.79
CA LEU A 623 9.98 11.11 -33.83
C LEU A 623 10.87 11.94 -32.91
N PHE A 624 11.98 11.40 -32.40
CA PHE A 624 12.95 12.15 -31.59
C PHE A 624 13.58 13.32 -32.34
N GLN A 625 13.66 13.25 -33.67
CA GLN A 625 14.20 14.32 -34.51
C GLN A 625 13.18 15.44 -34.75
N SER A 626 11.91 15.08 -34.95
CA SER A 626 10.85 16.04 -35.28
C SER A 626 10.15 16.64 -34.07
N ALA A 627 10.22 15.99 -32.90
CA ALA A 627 9.62 16.44 -31.65
C ALA A 627 10.72 16.65 -30.59
N PRO A 628 11.28 17.87 -30.46
CA PRO A 628 12.28 18.20 -29.44
C PRO A 628 11.82 17.87 -28.01
N GLU A 629 10.52 18.03 -27.74
CA GLU A 629 9.87 17.72 -26.47
C GLU A 629 9.77 16.22 -26.17
N LEU A 630 10.02 15.32 -27.13
CA LEU A 630 10.01 13.89 -26.87
C LEU A 630 11.28 13.49 -26.11
N GLY A 631 11.09 13.03 -24.86
CA GLY A 631 12.16 12.58 -23.97
C GLY A 631 12.27 11.06 -23.90
N LEU A 632 11.13 10.36 -23.83
CA LEU A 632 11.08 8.90 -23.70
C LEU A 632 10.09 8.27 -24.69
N VAL A 633 10.47 7.14 -25.27
CA VAL A 633 9.54 6.23 -25.96
C VAL A 633 9.57 4.88 -25.24
N VAL A 634 8.42 4.46 -24.73
CA VAL A 634 8.28 3.30 -23.83
C VAL A 634 7.27 2.30 -24.39
N PRO A 635 7.36 1.00 -24.05
CA PRO A 635 6.41 0.01 -24.53
C PRO A 635 5.01 0.27 -23.95
N LEU A 636 3.95 -0.07 -24.69
CA LEU A 636 2.61 -0.21 -24.12
C LEU A 636 2.67 -1.12 -22.89
N THR A 637 2.09 -0.70 -21.77
CA THR A 637 2.19 -1.45 -20.52
C THR A 637 1.52 -2.82 -20.67
N PHE A 638 2.28 -3.89 -20.39
CA PHE A 638 1.80 -5.25 -20.55
C PHE A 638 0.69 -5.59 -19.55
N LYS A 639 -0.32 -6.34 -19.99
CA LYS A 639 -1.59 -6.53 -19.27
C LYS A 639 -1.41 -7.04 -17.83
N SER A 640 -0.47 -7.95 -17.60
CA SER A 640 -0.24 -8.55 -16.28
C SER A 640 0.41 -7.60 -15.27
N VAL A 641 1.13 -6.57 -15.73
CA VAL A 641 1.84 -5.60 -14.87
C VAL A 641 1.14 -4.26 -14.76
N LEU A 642 -0.03 -4.09 -15.40
CA LEU A 642 -0.85 -2.88 -15.28
C LEU A 642 -1.16 -2.51 -13.82
N ALA A 643 -1.24 -3.49 -12.92
CA ALA A 643 -1.51 -3.24 -11.51
C ALA A 643 -0.30 -2.66 -10.74
N ALA A 644 0.92 -2.79 -11.25
CA ALA A 644 2.15 -2.32 -10.61
C ALA A 644 2.54 -0.89 -11.01
N ALA A 645 1.77 -0.25 -11.90
CA ALA A 645 2.07 1.06 -12.48
C ALA A 645 1.73 2.24 -11.55
N HIS A 646 2.12 2.12 -10.28
CA HIS A 646 1.92 3.11 -9.22
C HIS A 646 3.18 3.19 -8.34
N TRP A 647 3.28 4.19 -7.46
CA TRP A 647 4.40 4.35 -6.53
C TRP A 647 4.57 3.14 -5.62
N GLY A 648 3.46 2.70 -4.99
CA GLY A 648 3.48 1.59 -4.04
C GLY A 648 4.40 1.90 -2.87
N ASP A 649 5.27 0.95 -2.53
CA ASP A 649 6.24 1.07 -1.43
C ASP A 649 7.54 1.80 -1.84
N ASN A 650 7.61 2.36 -3.06
CA ASN A 650 8.80 3.03 -3.57
C ASN A 650 8.82 4.55 -3.36
N LEU A 651 7.70 5.16 -2.93
CA LEU A 651 7.58 6.63 -2.85
C LEU A 651 8.63 7.26 -1.91
N GLU A 652 8.83 6.69 -0.73
CA GLU A 652 9.78 7.22 0.25
C GLU A 652 11.23 7.07 -0.21
N ILE A 653 11.55 5.97 -0.90
CA ILE A 653 12.86 5.76 -1.53
C ILE A 653 13.07 6.78 -2.65
N ALA A 654 12.04 7.06 -3.46
CA ALA A 654 12.08 8.08 -4.50
C ALA A 654 12.24 9.49 -3.92
N ARG A 655 11.63 9.80 -2.76
CA ARG A 655 11.85 11.06 -2.05
C ARG A 655 13.31 11.26 -1.65
N GLU A 656 13.95 10.21 -1.14
CA GLU A 656 15.39 10.27 -0.82
C GLU A 656 16.23 10.50 -2.09
N LEU A 657 15.96 9.78 -3.17
CA LEU A 657 16.67 9.96 -4.44
C LEU A 657 16.50 11.37 -5.01
N VAL A 658 15.29 11.93 -4.96
CA VAL A 658 15.00 13.30 -5.40
C VAL A 658 15.68 14.34 -4.52
N ALA A 659 15.73 14.12 -3.20
CA ALA A 659 16.43 15.03 -2.28
C ALA A 659 17.93 15.14 -2.58
N ARG A 660 18.52 14.11 -3.20
CA ARG A 660 19.92 14.11 -3.68
C ARG A 660 20.11 14.76 -5.05
N MET A 661 19.03 15.07 -5.78
CA MET A 661 19.12 15.74 -7.09
C MET A 661 19.33 17.25 -6.95
N GLN A 662 19.99 17.85 -7.93
CA GLN A 662 20.25 19.29 -7.98
C GLN A 662 19.82 19.88 -9.34
N PRO A 663 18.70 20.64 -9.41
CA PRO A 663 17.71 20.86 -8.35
C PRO A 663 16.82 19.63 -8.12
N PRO A 664 16.18 19.50 -6.93
CA PRO A 664 15.16 18.48 -6.71
C PRO A 664 13.93 18.71 -7.60
N CYS A 665 13.27 17.64 -8.02
CA CYS A 665 12.04 17.69 -8.82
C CYS A 665 10.79 17.29 -8.01
N PRO A 666 9.59 17.80 -8.34
CA PRO A 666 8.38 17.40 -7.64
C PRO A 666 7.98 15.96 -7.97
N LEU A 667 7.51 15.21 -6.96
CA LEU A 667 6.96 13.86 -7.15
C LEU A 667 5.45 13.95 -7.43
N PRO A 668 4.95 13.38 -8.54
CA PRO A 668 3.52 13.37 -8.85
C PRO A 668 2.74 12.41 -7.94
N THR A 669 1.42 12.59 -7.88
CA THR A 669 0.49 11.62 -7.28
C THR A 669 0.44 10.33 -8.11
N ASP A 670 -0.12 9.25 -7.57
CA ASP A 670 -0.33 8.00 -8.33
C ASP A 670 -1.22 8.20 -9.58
N ALA A 671 -2.13 9.19 -9.55
CA ALA A 671 -3.00 9.49 -10.70
C ALA A 671 -2.22 10.13 -11.87
N ASP A 672 -1.11 10.80 -11.55
CA ASP A 672 -0.28 11.53 -12.51
C ASP A 672 1.05 10.85 -12.83
N LEU A 673 1.42 9.84 -12.04
CA LEU A 673 2.63 9.08 -12.25
C LEU A 673 2.60 8.35 -13.60
N ASP A 674 3.65 8.57 -14.38
CA ASP A 674 3.83 7.92 -15.66
C ASP A 674 5.28 7.55 -15.88
N PHE A 675 5.57 6.29 -16.25
CA PHE A 675 6.93 5.77 -16.34
C PHE A 675 7.02 4.50 -17.21
N PRO A 676 8.22 4.11 -17.68
CA PRO A 676 8.44 2.83 -18.38
C PRO A 676 8.34 1.65 -17.41
N VAL A 677 7.17 1.03 -17.28
CA VAL A 677 6.98 -0.19 -16.48
C VAL A 677 7.81 -1.32 -17.10
N GLY A 678 8.78 -1.84 -16.34
CA GLY A 678 9.80 -2.79 -16.80
C GLY A 678 11.08 -2.14 -17.30
N SER A 679 11.32 -0.84 -17.06
CA SER A 679 12.61 -0.13 -17.28
C SER A 679 13.28 -0.31 -18.66
N MET A 680 12.51 -0.67 -19.70
CA MET A 680 12.94 -0.77 -21.10
C MET A 680 12.34 0.38 -21.91
N PHE A 681 13.16 1.15 -22.60
CA PHE A 681 12.71 2.35 -23.32
C PHE A 681 13.80 2.92 -24.23
N TRP A 682 13.39 3.71 -25.21
CA TRP A 682 14.27 4.68 -25.85
C TRP A 682 14.23 6.00 -25.09
N ALA A 683 15.37 6.69 -25.02
CA ALA A 683 15.46 8.00 -24.39
C ALA A 683 16.32 8.97 -25.19
N ARG A 684 15.94 10.25 -25.12
CA ARG A 684 16.90 11.34 -25.29
C ARG A 684 17.80 11.34 -24.07
N ARG A 685 19.12 11.21 -24.25
CA ARG A 685 20.09 11.09 -23.14
C ARG A 685 19.89 12.18 -22.08
N VAL A 686 19.70 13.44 -22.47
CA VAL A 686 19.57 14.57 -21.54
C VAL A 686 18.36 14.44 -20.62
N ALA A 687 17.31 13.71 -21.01
CA ALA A 687 16.16 13.46 -20.15
C ALA A 687 16.50 12.53 -18.96
N LEU A 688 17.63 11.80 -19.02
CA LEU A 688 18.11 10.92 -17.96
C LEU A 688 19.15 11.59 -17.05
N GLU A 689 19.61 12.79 -17.39
CA GLU A 689 20.74 13.45 -16.72
C GLU A 689 20.53 13.64 -15.21
N PRO A 690 19.33 14.03 -14.71
CA PRO A 690 19.11 14.17 -13.27
C PRO A 690 19.36 12.88 -12.48
N LEU A 691 19.04 11.71 -13.06
CA LEU A 691 19.30 10.41 -12.42
C LEU A 691 20.76 9.98 -12.55
N ARG A 692 21.41 10.32 -13.66
CA ARG A 692 22.83 10.00 -13.89
C ARG A 692 23.75 10.81 -12.98
N ALA A 693 23.41 12.09 -12.76
CA ALA A 693 24.15 12.99 -11.90
C ALA A 693 24.19 12.56 -10.43
N LEU A 694 23.27 11.67 -10.00
CA LEU A 694 23.31 11.06 -8.67
C LEU A 694 24.57 10.21 -8.43
N ALA A 695 25.23 9.75 -9.50
CA ALA A 695 26.48 8.98 -9.44
C ALA A 695 26.43 7.80 -8.45
N LEU A 696 25.29 7.08 -8.42
CA LEU A 696 25.08 6.00 -7.46
C LEU A 696 26.05 4.84 -7.70
N THR A 697 26.65 4.37 -6.61
CA THR A 697 27.52 3.19 -6.55
C THR A 697 26.72 1.92 -6.21
N PRO A 698 27.29 0.71 -6.34
CA PRO A 698 26.61 -0.53 -5.95
C PRO A 698 26.14 -0.53 -4.50
N GLU A 699 26.86 0.15 -3.59
CA GLU A 699 26.62 0.22 -2.15
C GLU A 699 25.24 0.80 -1.81
N HIS A 700 24.74 1.68 -2.69
CA HIS A 700 23.43 2.32 -2.58
C HIS A 700 22.24 1.38 -2.80
N PHE A 701 22.46 0.23 -3.42
CA PHE A 701 21.43 -0.77 -3.69
C PHE A 701 21.58 -1.92 -2.70
N PRO A 702 20.51 -2.56 -2.20
CA PRO A 702 20.65 -3.74 -1.36
C PRO A 702 21.25 -4.94 -2.13
N PRO A 703 21.88 -5.93 -1.45
CA PRO A 703 22.24 -7.18 -2.10
C PRO A 703 20.98 -7.88 -2.65
N GLU A 704 21.06 -8.52 -3.81
CA GLU A 704 19.91 -9.20 -4.41
C GLU A 704 19.56 -10.47 -3.62
N SER A 705 18.35 -10.53 -3.05
CA SER A 705 17.85 -11.66 -2.24
C SER A 705 16.43 -12.09 -2.64
N GLY A 706 15.98 -11.70 -3.85
CA GLY A 706 14.65 -12.05 -4.37
C GLY A 706 13.59 -10.95 -4.20
N GLN A 707 13.98 -9.72 -3.83
CA GLN A 707 13.06 -8.61 -3.55
C GLN A 707 12.17 -8.27 -4.75
N LEU A 708 10.85 -8.34 -4.61
CA LEU A 708 9.94 -8.11 -5.74
C LEU A 708 9.67 -6.63 -6.03
N ASP A 709 9.81 -5.76 -5.03
CA ASP A 709 9.56 -4.31 -5.11
C ASP A 709 10.33 -3.60 -3.97
N ALA A 710 10.07 -2.30 -3.73
CA ALA A 710 10.59 -1.54 -2.59
C ALA A 710 12.13 -1.46 -2.52
N THR A 711 12.75 -1.20 -3.66
CA THR A 711 14.21 -1.02 -3.76
C THR A 711 14.56 0.27 -4.51
N PRO A 712 15.79 0.79 -4.36
CA PRO A 712 16.25 1.93 -5.16
C PRO A 712 16.11 1.71 -6.67
N ALA A 713 16.28 0.48 -7.17
CA ALA A 713 16.07 0.17 -8.59
C ALA A 713 14.61 0.40 -9.03
N HIS A 714 13.64 -0.07 -8.24
CA HIS A 714 12.21 0.12 -8.53
C HIS A 714 11.76 1.58 -8.34
N ALA A 715 12.38 2.32 -7.41
CA ALA A 715 12.18 3.76 -7.27
C ALA A 715 12.72 4.52 -8.49
N ILE A 716 13.93 4.20 -8.97
CA ILE A 716 14.53 4.80 -10.16
C ILE A 716 13.71 4.49 -11.42
N GLU A 717 13.18 3.27 -11.55
CA GLU A 717 12.29 2.90 -12.65
C GLU A 717 11.12 3.88 -12.81
N ARG A 718 10.47 4.22 -11.68
CA ARG A 718 9.38 5.21 -11.65
C ARG A 718 9.89 6.62 -11.93
N LEU A 719 11.06 6.95 -11.39
CA LEU A 719 11.66 8.27 -11.57
C LEU A 719 12.07 8.55 -13.01
N PHE A 720 12.30 7.55 -13.88
CA PHE A 720 12.61 7.82 -15.30
C PHE A 720 11.57 8.73 -15.95
N GLY A 721 10.28 8.46 -15.73
CA GLY A 721 9.22 9.30 -16.27
C GLY A 721 9.08 10.63 -15.54
N VAL A 722 9.27 10.64 -14.21
CA VAL A 722 9.23 11.86 -13.38
C VAL A 722 10.30 12.86 -13.82
N VAL A 723 11.57 12.43 -13.98
CA VAL A 723 12.65 13.33 -14.39
C VAL A 723 12.52 13.76 -15.85
N CYS A 724 11.95 12.91 -16.69
CA CYS A 724 11.61 13.26 -18.07
C CYS A 724 10.62 14.44 -18.10
N GLN A 725 9.50 14.32 -17.36
CA GLN A 725 8.48 15.36 -17.28
C GLN A 725 9.00 16.63 -16.59
N ALA A 726 9.73 16.49 -15.48
CA ALA A 726 10.32 17.62 -14.76
C ALA A 726 11.34 18.39 -15.61
N GLY A 727 12.04 17.69 -16.52
CA GLY A 727 12.94 18.29 -17.51
C GLY A 727 12.23 18.96 -18.69
N GLY A 728 10.89 19.05 -18.68
CA GLY A 728 10.09 19.63 -19.76
C GLY A 728 9.87 18.71 -20.96
N TYR A 729 10.20 17.43 -20.84
CA TYR A 729 10.00 16.43 -21.89
C TYR A 729 8.71 15.63 -21.70
N ARG A 730 8.31 14.92 -22.75
CA ARG A 730 7.15 14.03 -22.79
C ARG A 730 7.57 12.59 -22.95
N LEU A 731 6.77 11.70 -22.38
CA LEU A 731 6.85 10.26 -22.53
C LEU A 731 5.78 9.79 -23.53
N LEU A 732 6.18 8.92 -24.46
CA LEU A 732 5.30 8.36 -25.48
C LEU A 732 5.26 6.83 -25.39
N ARG A 733 4.09 6.27 -25.07
CA ARG A 733 3.85 4.83 -25.20
C ARG A 733 3.62 4.42 -26.63
N VAL A 734 4.24 3.32 -27.05
CA VAL A 734 4.11 2.79 -28.41
C VAL A 734 3.74 1.31 -28.42
N ALA A 735 3.03 0.91 -29.46
CA ALA A 735 2.82 -0.48 -29.83
C ALA A 735 3.05 -0.65 -31.35
N PRO A 736 3.46 -1.84 -31.82
CA PRO A 736 3.66 -2.10 -33.24
C PRO A 736 2.38 -1.91 -34.05
N MET A 737 2.51 -1.67 -35.35
CA MET A 737 1.40 -1.51 -36.29
C MET A 737 0.40 -2.69 -36.23
N GLY A 738 0.88 -3.91 -36.00
CA GLY A 738 0.06 -5.11 -35.87
C GLY A 738 -0.68 -5.25 -34.53
N SER A 739 -0.41 -4.39 -33.55
CA SER A 739 -1.03 -4.49 -32.23
C SER A 739 -2.54 -4.24 -32.30
N THR A 740 -3.30 -5.06 -31.58
CA THR A 740 -4.75 -4.92 -31.39
C THR A 740 -5.13 -4.68 -29.93
N GLN A 741 -4.15 -4.51 -29.05
CA GLN A 741 -4.38 -4.28 -27.63
C GLN A 741 -4.99 -2.89 -27.40
N HIS A 742 -5.97 -2.80 -26.50
CA HIS A 742 -6.58 -1.54 -26.08
C HIS A 742 -7.00 -0.60 -27.24
N LYS A 743 -7.61 -1.14 -28.31
CA LYS A 743 -8.01 -0.36 -29.52
C LYS A 743 -8.71 0.97 -29.20
N ALA A 744 -9.58 1.01 -28.18
CA ALA A 744 -10.30 2.22 -27.78
C ALA A 744 -9.40 3.34 -27.19
N GLN A 745 -8.19 3.00 -26.75
CA GLN A 745 -7.19 3.93 -26.19
C GLN A 745 -6.03 4.18 -27.16
N GLN A 746 -6.10 3.61 -28.36
CA GLN A 746 -5.05 3.65 -29.36
C GLN A 746 -5.13 4.97 -30.15
N ILE A 747 -4.01 5.68 -30.22
CA ILE A 747 -3.85 6.90 -31.01
C ILE A 747 -3.21 6.53 -32.35
N VAL A 748 -3.80 7.02 -33.43
CA VAL A 748 -3.34 6.76 -34.81
C VAL A 748 -2.87 8.06 -35.42
N ALA A 749 -1.61 8.07 -35.88
CA ALA A 749 -1.03 9.16 -36.64
C ALA A 749 -0.54 8.67 -37.99
N ARG A 750 -0.41 9.57 -38.97
CA ARG A 750 0.16 9.26 -40.29
C ARG A 750 1.45 10.05 -40.55
N ARG A 751 1.64 11.16 -39.85
CA ARG A 751 2.81 12.04 -39.94
C ARG A 751 3.34 12.34 -38.55
N ASN A 752 4.64 12.64 -38.47
CA ASN A 752 5.26 13.03 -37.21
C ASN A 752 4.65 14.32 -36.64
N GLU A 753 4.19 15.23 -37.50
CA GLU A 753 3.50 16.46 -37.10
C GLU A 753 2.22 16.17 -36.31
N ASP A 754 1.46 15.15 -36.70
CA ASP A 754 0.24 14.77 -35.97
C ASP A 754 0.58 14.30 -34.54
N VAL A 755 1.69 13.56 -34.40
CA VAL A 755 2.19 13.11 -33.08
C VAL A 755 2.68 14.30 -32.26
N ARG A 756 3.42 15.23 -32.87
CA ARG A 756 3.91 16.44 -32.21
C ARG A 756 2.75 17.28 -31.68
N GLN A 757 1.74 17.55 -32.50
CA GLN A 757 0.54 18.29 -32.09
C GLN A 757 -0.19 17.57 -30.95
N ALA A 758 -0.30 16.24 -31.00
CA ALA A 758 -0.91 15.44 -29.94
C ALA A 758 -0.10 15.45 -28.63
N LEU A 759 1.25 15.48 -28.69
CA LEU A 759 2.12 15.66 -27.52
C LEU A 759 1.95 17.05 -26.91
N GLN A 760 1.89 18.09 -27.73
CA GLN A 760 1.72 19.49 -27.29
C GLN A 760 0.32 19.74 -26.71
N GLY A 761 -0.70 19.10 -27.29
CA GLY A 761 -2.08 19.15 -26.82
C GLY A 761 -2.39 18.24 -25.63
N GLY A 762 -1.40 17.50 -25.09
CA GLY A 762 -1.58 16.64 -23.92
C GLY A 762 -2.43 15.38 -24.16
N VAL A 763 -2.61 14.95 -25.42
CA VAL A 763 -3.44 13.80 -25.80
C VAL A 763 -2.93 12.50 -25.17
N PHE A 764 -1.61 12.39 -25.00
CA PHE A 764 -0.93 11.24 -24.40
C PHE A 764 -0.84 11.31 -22.86
N GLY A 765 -1.30 12.39 -22.25
CA GLY A 765 -1.06 12.72 -20.85
C GLY A 765 -0.18 13.96 -20.68
N PRO A 766 0.01 14.45 -19.43
CA PRO A 766 0.84 15.61 -19.11
C PRO A 766 2.33 15.41 -19.41
#